data_AF-A0A0B1TT81-F1
#
_entry.id   AF-A0A0B1TT81-F1
#
_cell.length_a   1.000
_cell.length_b   1.000
_cell.length_c   1.000
_cell.angle_alpha   90.00
_cell.angle_beta   90.00
_cell.angle_gamma   90.00
#
_symmetry.space_group_name_H-M   'P 1'
#
loop_
_entity.id
_entity.type
_entity.pdbx_description
1 polymer ?
#
loop_
_entity_poly.entity_id
_entity_poly.type
_entity_poly.pdbx_seq_one_letter_code
_entity_poly.pdbx_strand_id
1 'polypeptide(L)'
;MSSRHRIDLDDDRKRDRDRDRDRDRDRKSRRSRSRSPIKKDRDRSRSPPTIYNNNAATADAKVKMNPFTKMPYSKKYWQIWEKRRQLPVWEYKEKFMEILHNNQCMTLVGETGSGKTTQIPQWCVEYVRQRTVPGQRRLVACTQPRRVAAMSVAARVADEMDVQLFSLTCTLLSILGMLLREAMNCPLLDGYGVIILDEAHERTLATDILMGLIKEIVKQRADIKIVIMSATLDAGKFQNYFENCPLMSVPGRTFPVEIFFTPEPEKDYLEAAIRTVIQIHVCEETEGDILLFLTGQEAGEIEEACKRIKREIDNLGPQVGTLNCIPLYSTLPPNQQQRIFEPPPPSRPGAIGRKCVVSTNIAETSLTIDGVVFVIDPGFSKQKVYNPRIRVESLLVCPISKASAMQRAGRAGRTKPGKCFRLYTEKAYQEEMQEQTYPEILRSNLGSVVLQLKKLGIEDLVHFDFMDPPAPETLMRALELLNYLAAINDDGELTELGSLMAEFPLDPQLAKMLITSTELNCSNEILSITAMLSVPQCFVRPNEMKKEADEAKARFAHVDGDHLTLLNVYHAFKQNNEDVQWCYDNFINYRTLKTADTVRTQLGKIMDKACFLCEIIGILFQFNLRRVSTDFKSKDYYINIRKALVAGFFMQIAHLQRSGHYVTVKDNQLVNLHPSTVLDHKPEFALYNEFVLTTKNFIRTVTDVRPEWLLTIAPQYYDLMNFPEGDTKRKLLYVQNSLKALQSKGYN
;
A
#
# COMPACT_ATOMS: atom_id res chain seq x y z
N MET A 1 -20.45 25.29 -60.22
CA MET A 1 -21.75 25.72 -60.79
C MET A 1 -22.76 25.86 -59.66
N SER A 2 -23.61 26.88 -59.78
CA SER A 2 -24.37 27.58 -58.74
C SER A 2 -25.71 26.91 -58.36
N SER A 3 -26.08 26.98 -57.07
CA SER A 3 -27.45 27.26 -56.56
C SER A 3 -27.42 27.31 -55.01
N ARG A 4 -27.32 28.46 -54.31
CA ARG A 4 -28.35 29.45 -53.93
C ARG A 4 -29.63 28.91 -53.25
N HIS A 5 -29.73 29.05 -51.92
CA HIS A 5 -30.77 29.80 -51.15
C HIS A 5 -30.47 29.63 -49.63
N ARG A 6 -29.92 30.62 -48.90
CA ARG A 6 -30.52 31.81 -48.25
C ARG A 6 -31.50 31.49 -47.10
N ILE A 7 -31.12 31.84 -45.86
CA ILE A 7 -31.80 32.79 -44.96
C ILE A 7 -30.80 33.23 -43.87
N ASP A 8 -30.71 34.55 -43.69
CA ASP A 8 -29.88 35.37 -42.79
C ASP A 8 -30.45 35.36 -41.34
N LEU A 9 -29.61 35.25 -40.31
CA LEU A 9 -29.06 36.29 -39.40
C LEU A 9 -29.99 36.86 -38.30
N ASP A 10 -29.40 36.89 -37.10
CA ASP A 10 -29.57 37.80 -35.94
C ASP A 10 -30.95 37.77 -35.24
N ASP A 11 -31.12 37.98 -33.93
CA ASP A 11 -30.28 38.43 -32.82
C ASP A 11 -31.06 38.05 -31.54
N ASP A 12 -30.37 37.72 -30.43
CA ASP A 12 -30.85 38.01 -29.07
C ASP A 12 -29.86 37.45 -28.03
N ARG A 13 -28.73 38.15 -27.91
CA ARG A 13 -27.97 38.24 -26.66
C ARG A 13 -28.21 39.61 -26.04
N LYS A 14 -28.57 39.58 -24.75
CA LYS A 14 -28.33 40.63 -23.74
C LYS A 14 -29.10 41.95 -23.90
N ARG A 15 -30.11 42.11 -23.04
CA ARG A 15 -30.40 43.35 -22.29
C ARG A 15 -30.29 42.99 -20.79
N ASP A 16 -29.39 43.49 -19.95
CA ASP A 16 -28.70 44.78 -19.81
C ASP A 16 -29.49 45.78 -18.96
N ARG A 17 -28.75 46.34 -17.99
CA ARG A 17 -28.85 47.64 -17.30
C ARG A 17 -29.21 47.60 -15.81
N ASP A 18 -28.24 47.78 -14.91
CA ASP A 18 -27.38 48.96 -14.65
C ASP A 18 -28.10 50.12 -13.95
N ARG A 19 -27.51 50.56 -12.84
CA ARG A 19 -27.28 51.97 -12.52
C ARG A 19 -26.18 52.12 -11.46
N ASP A 20 -25.01 52.51 -11.96
CA ASP A 20 -24.12 53.59 -11.52
C ASP A 20 -23.57 53.69 -10.08
N ARG A 21 -22.27 53.38 -9.99
CA ARG A 21 -21.11 54.20 -9.53
C ARG A 21 -21.28 55.32 -8.49
N ASP A 22 -20.43 55.19 -7.46
CA ASP A 22 -19.56 56.18 -6.79
C ASP A 22 -20.14 57.48 -6.19
N ARG A 23 -20.08 57.61 -4.85
CA ARG A 23 -19.20 58.56 -4.09
C ARG A 23 -19.72 58.87 -2.67
N ASP A 24 -18.74 59.04 -1.77
CA ASP A 24 -18.73 59.90 -0.58
C ASP A 24 -19.62 59.53 0.63
N ARG A 25 -19.01 59.13 1.76
CA ARG A 25 -18.53 59.95 2.88
C ARG A 25 -19.64 60.53 3.77
N ASP A 26 -19.44 60.29 5.06
CA ASP A 26 -19.93 61.01 6.24
C ASP A 26 -21.39 60.79 6.68
N ARG A 27 -21.64 60.20 7.86
CA ARG A 27 -21.48 60.68 9.25
C ARG A 27 -22.67 61.50 9.75
N LYS A 28 -23.07 61.16 11.00
CA LYS A 28 -23.83 61.95 12.01
C LYS A 28 -25.35 61.95 11.80
N SER A 29 -26.21 61.83 12.81
CA SER A 29 -26.14 61.84 14.28
C SER A 29 -27.48 61.24 14.78
N ARG A 30 -27.72 60.71 15.99
CA ARG A 30 -27.50 61.17 17.37
C ARG A 30 -27.89 59.95 18.25
N ARG A 31 -27.06 59.50 19.20
CA ARG A 31 -27.22 59.73 20.67
C ARG A 31 -28.69 59.68 21.13
N SER A 32 -29.11 58.93 22.15
CA SER A 32 -28.39 58.32 23.28
C SER A 32 -29.38 57.51 24.15
N ARG A 33 -28.89 56.43 24.78
CA ARG A 33 -29.02 56.00 26.20
C ARG A 33 -30.22 56.56 27.00
N SER A 34 -30.91 55.85 27.90
CA SER A 34 -30.80 54.53 28.54
C SER A 34 -31.77 54.56 29.74
N ARG A 35 -32.10 53.37 30.27
CA ARG A 35 -32.58 53.04 31.63
C ARG A 35 -34.07 52.73 31.82
N SER A 36 -34.26 51.46 32.17
CA SER A 36 -35.34 50.72 32.82
C SER A 36 -35.46 51.07 34.33
N PRO A 37 -36.17 50.31 35.22
CA PRO A 37 -37.36 49.41 35.13
C PRO A 37 -38.41 49.69 36.27
N ILE A 38 -39.46 48.83 36.45
CA ILE A 38 -39.91 48.16 37.72
C ILE A 38 -41.46 48.08 38.02
N LYS A 39 -41.93 46.84 38.36
CA LYS A 39 -43.09 46.37 39.23
C LYS A 39 -44.57 46.52 38.75
N LYS A 40 -45.59 45.70 39.10
CA LYS A 40 -45.82 44.47 39.92
C LYS A 40 -47.30 43.97 39.78
N ASP A 41 -47.57 42.66 40.03
CA ASP A 41 -48.70 41.99 40.77
C ASP A 41 -50.20 42.32 40.43
N ARG A 42 -51.27 41.49 40.58
CA ARG A 42 -51.62 40.13 41.07
C ARG A 42 -53.13 39.82 40.82
N ASP A 43 -53.55 38.58 41.13
CA ASP A 43 -54.91 38.04 41.50
C ASP A 43 -55.82 37.40 40.42
N ARG A 44 -56.70 36.40 40.66
CA ARG A 44 -56.85 35.20 41.56
C ARG A 44 -58.27 34.62 41.30
N SER A 45 -58.47 33.28 41.30
CA SER A 45 -59.72 32.45 41.58
C SER A 45 -59.87 31.26 40.57
N ARG A 46 -59.80 29.95 40.92
CA ARG A 46 -60.65 28.96 41.69
C ARG A 46 -61.87 28.33 40.92
N SER A 47 -61.60 27.29 40.10
CA SER A 47 -62.21 25.93 39.82
C SER A 47 -63.65 25.50 40.28
N PRO A 48 -64.32 24.37 39.82
CA PRO A 48 -64.06 23.27 38.82
C PRO A 48 -65.35 22.84 37.98
N PRO A 49 -65.60 21.60 37.43
CA PRO A 49 -64.80 20.39 37.06
C PRO A 49 -65.05 19.81 35.62
N THR A 50 -64.44 18.64 35.31
CA THR A 50 -64.76 17.60 34.26
C THR A 50 -64.30 17.89 32.81
N ILE A 51 -63.72 17.01 31.98
CA ILE A 51 -63.53 15.54 31.86
C ILE A 51 -62.18 15.25 31.18
N TYR A 52 -61.56 14.14 31.54
CA TYR A 52 -60.37 13.50 30.98
C TYR A 52 -60.20 13.61 29.45
N ASN A 53 -58.98 13.95 29.01
CA ASN A 53 -58.40 13.34 27.81
C ASN A 53 -56.87 13.19 27.96
N ASN A 54 -56.46 11.93 27.95
CA ASN A 54 -55.06 11.48 27.95
C ASN A 54 -54.35 11.96 26.67
N ASN A 55 -53.25 12.71 26.82
CA ASN A 55 -52.07 12.69 25.94
C ASN A 55 -51.06 13.80 26.31
N ALA A 56 -50.46 13.69 27.51
CA ALA A 56 -49.30 14.50 27.88
C ALA A 56 -48.33 13.66 28.71
N ALA A 57 -47.76 12.63 28.07
CA ALA A 57 -46.64 11.87 28.60
C ALA A 57 -45.66 11.55 27.46
N THR A 58 -45.05 12.57 26.87
CA THR A 58 -43.76 12.45 26.18
C THR A 58 -42.86 13.56 26.69
N ALA A 59 -42.20 13.23 27.80
CA ALA A 59 -41.12 14.00 28.38
C ALA A 59 -39.97 14.17 27.38
N ASP A 60 -39.35 15.35 27.44
CA ASP A 60 -38.14 15.79 26.76
C ASP A 60 -37.11 14.68 26.44
N ALA A 61 -37.11 14.20 25.20
CA ALA A 61 -35.93 13.58 24.62
C ALA A 61 -34.94 14.70 24.26
N LYS A 62 -34.03 15.06 25.18
CA LYS A 62 -32.88 15.92 24.88
C LYS A 62 -32.20 15.41 23.62
N VAL A 63 -32.32 16.16 22.52
CA VAL A 63 -31.65 15.84 21.26
C VAL A 63 -30.15 15.81 21.53
N LYS A 64 -29.56 14.61 21.53
CA LYS A 64 -28.12 14.44 21.75
C LYS A 64 -27.39 15.07 20.56
N MET A 65 -26.56 16.06 20.87
CA MET A 65 -25.76 16.79 19.89
C MET A 65 -24.42 16.07 19.67
N ASN A 66 -23.98 16.03 18.42
CA ASN A 66 -22.65 15.56 18.06
C ASN A 66 -21.61 16.55 18.57
N PRO A 67 -20.66 16.12 19.42
CA PRO A 67 -19.67 17.01 20.02
C PRO A 67 -18.65 17.58 19.01
N PHE A 68 -18.51 16.95 17.83
CA PHE A 68 -17.56 17.35 16.80
C PHE A 68 -18.16 18.37 15.84
N THR A 69 -19.39 18.14 15.38
CA THR A 69 -20.06 19.03 14.40
C THR A 69 -20.96 20.06 15.06
N LYS A 70 -21.30 19.89 16.36
CA LYS A 70 -22.34 20.66 17.07
C LYS A 70 -23.70 20.61 16.39
N MET A 71 -23.96 19.55 15.62
CA MET A 71 -25.25 19.26 14.97
C MET A 71 -25.93 18.08 15.68
N PRO A 72 -27.26 17.94 15.61
CA PRO A 72 -27.93 16.74 16.12
C PRO A 72 -27.47 15.49 15.37
N TYR A 73 -27.32 14.37 16.07
CA TYR A 73 -26.93 13.11 15.43
C TYR A 73 -27.96 12.65 14.37
N SER A 74 -27.45 12.14 13.25
CA SER A 74 -28.27 11.61 12.17
C SER A 74 -29.03 10.33 12.55
N LYS A 75 -30.09 9.99 11.80
CA LYS A 75 -30.79 8.70 11.97
C LYS A 75 -29.86 7.50 11.70
N LYS A 76 -28.96 7.64 10.71
CA LYS A 76 -27.96 6.62 10.34
C LYS A 76 -27.03 6.33 11.52
N TYR A 77 -26.61 7.36 12.26
CA TYR A 77 -25.80 7.20 13.47
C TYR A 77 -26.48 6.29 14.50
N TRP A 78 -27.77 6.51 14.81
CA TRP A 78 -28.48 5.71 15.80
C TRP A 78 -28.65 4.24 15.40
N GLN A 79 -28.92 3.97 14.12
CA GLN A 79 -28.98 2.60 13.60
C GLN A 79 -27.63 1.86 13.73
N ILE A 80 -26.52 2.56 13.47
CA ILE A 80 -25.19 1.99 13.63
C ILE A 80 -24.83 1.83 15.11
N TRP A 81 -25.27 2.79 15.95
CA TRP A 81 -25.02 2.78 17.38
C TRP A 81 -25.61 1.56 18.08
N GLU A 82 -26.82 1.13 17.70
CA GLU A 82 -27.44 -0.09 18.24
C GLU A 82 -26.62 -1.34 17.90
N LYS A 83 -26.14 -1.45 16.65
CA LYS A 83 -25.33 -2.59 16.20
C LYS A 83 -23.96 -2.64 16.89
N ARG A 84 -23.25 -1.51 16.98
CA ARG A 84 -21.89 -1.51 17.54
C ARG A 84 -21.83 -1.79 19.04
N ARG A 85 -22.90 -1.52 19.79
CA ARG A 85 -23.01 -1.88 21.23
C ARG A 85 -23.05 -3.38 21.48
N GLN A 86 -23.39 -4.17 20.46
CA GLN A 86 -23.44 -5.63 20.54
C GLN A 86 -22.07 -6.27 20.28
N LEU A 87 -21.06 -5.48 19.87
CA LEU A 87 -19.72 -5.98 19.60
C LEU A 87 -19.04 -6.45 20.90
N PRO A 88 -18.25 -7.55 20.86
CA PRO A 88 -17.59 -8.11 22.04
C PRO A 88 -16.75 -7.11 22.83
N VAL A 89 -16.04 -6.21 22.15
CA VAL A 89 -15.19 -5.21 22.82
C VAL A 89 -15.99 -4.28 23.75
N TRP A 90 -17.27 -4.03 23.46
CA TRP A 90 -18.06 -3.01 24.17
C TRP A 90 -18.28 -3.34 25.64
N GLU A 91 -18.37 -4.63 25.99
CA GLU A 91 -18.48 -5.11 27.37
C GLU A 91 -17.26 -4.75 28.22
N TYR A 92 -16.12 -4.55 27.56
CA TYR A 92 -14.85 -4.27 28.22
C TYR A 92 -14.40 -2.80 28.10
N LYS A 93 -15.29 -1.89 27.66
CA LYS A 93 -14.95 -0.46 27.49
C LYS A 93 -14.40 0.17 28.77
N GLU A 94 -15.05 -0.08 29.91
CA GLU A 94 -14.64 0.52 31.19
C GLU A 94 -13.26 0.03 31.62
N LYS A 95 -13.04 -1.29 31.55
CA LYS A 95 -11.74 -1.92 31.82
C LYS A 95 -10.63 -1.39 30.90
N PHE A 96 -10.93 -1.20 29.61
CA PHE A 96 -9.99 -0.61 28.66
C PHE A 96 -9.57 0.81 29.08
N MET A 97 -10.54 1.66 29.43
CA MET A 97 -10.27 3.05 29.82
C MET A 97 -9.46 3.13 31.12
N GLU A 98 -9.71 2.22 32.07
CA GLU A 98 -8.93 2.10 33.29
C GLU A 98 -7.46 1.73 33.01
N ILE A 99 -7.23 0.69 32.19
CA ILE A 99 -5.88 0.25 31.82
C ILE A 99 -5.14 1.37 31.07
N LEU A 100 -5.79 2.02 30.11
CA LEU A 100 -5.23 3.13 29.33
C LEU A 100 -4.87 4.33 30.22
N HIS A 101 -5.67 4.60 31.25
CA HIS A 101 -5.36 5.67 32.20
C HIS A 101 -4.09 5.35 33.00
N ASN A 102 -4.01 4.15 33.56
CA ASN A 102 -2.99 3.77 34.54
C ASN A 102 -1.64 3.40 33.92
N ASN A 103 -1.63 2.97 32.65
CA ASN A 103 -0.43 2.45 32.00
C ASN A 103 -0.07 3.27 30.77
N GLN A 104 1.22 3.36 30.44
CA GLN A 104 1.69 4.07 29.25
C GLN A 104 1.52 3.21 27.99
N CYS A 105 1.85 1.93 28.09
CA CYS A 105 1.70 0.92 27.04
C CYS A 105 0.67 -0.13 27.47
N MET A 106 -0.08 -0.69 26.53
CA MET A 106 -0.91 -1.87 26.75
C MET A 106 -1.01 -2.74 25.50
N THR A 107 -1.19 -4.04 25.70
CA THR A 107 -1.51 -4.98 24.62
C THR A 107 -2.97 -5.39 24.69
N LEU A 108 -3.67 -5.33 23.57
CA LEU A 108 -5.05 -5.77 23.41
C LEU A 108 -5.11 -6.91 22.42
N VAL A 109 -5.60 -8.05 22.86
CA VAL A 109 -5.85 -9.22 22.03
C VAL A 109 -7.34 -9.44 21.92
N GLY A 110 -7.80 -9.71 20.71
CA GLY A 110 -9.16 -10.17 20.48
C GLY A 110 -9.32 -10.64 19.06
N GLU A 111 -10.22 -11.56 18.82
CA GLU A 111 -10.40 -12.12 17.48
C GLU A 111 -10.82 -11.07 16.46
N THR A 112 -10.68 -11.41 15.19
CA THR A 112 -11.01 -10.51 14.10
C THR A 112 -12.55 -10.38 13.97
N GLY A 113 -13.06 -9.15 13.88
CA GLY A 113 -14.51 -8.87 13.96
C GLY A 113 -15.03 -8.55 15.37
N SER A 114 -14.20 -8.65 16.40
CA SER A 114 -14.59 -8.26 17.78
C SER A 114 -14.84 -6.76 17.96
N GLY A 115 -14.40 -5.91 17.01
CA GLY A 115 -14.60 -4.46 17.03
C GLY A 115 -13.37 -3.64 17.41
N LYS A 116 -12.17 -4.25 17.52
CA LYS A 116 -10.91 -3.56 17.91
C LYS A 116 -10.66 -2.30 17.07
N THR A 117 -10.50 -2.50 15.76
CA THR A 117 -10.11 -1.48 14.78
C THR A 117 -11.11 -0.34 14.64
N THR A 118 -12.40 -0.58 14.88
CA THR A 118 -13.44 0.45 14.76
C THR A 118 -13.72 1.16 16.08
N GLN A 119 -13.77 0.45 17.21
CA GLN A 119 -14.22 1.03 18.49
C GLN A 119 -13.06 1.59 19.34
N ILE A 120 -11.91 0.93 19.38
CA ILE A 120 -10.77 1.35 20.23
C ILE A 120 -10.26 2.75 19.87
N PRO A 121 -10.06 3.11 18.58
CA PRO A 121 -9.65 4.48 18.23
C PRO A 121 -10.66 5.53 18.69
N GLN A 122 -11.96 5.25 18.65
CA GLN A 122 -12.99 6.19 19.10
C GLN A 122 -12.90 6.45 20.61
N TRP A 123 -12.60 5.42 21.41
CA TRP A 123 -12.41 5.57 22.85
C TRP A 123 -11.12 6.31 23.19
N CYS A 124 -10.05 6.08 22.42
CA CYS A 124 -8.83 6.87 22.54
C CYS A 124 -9.07 8.35 22.22
N VAL A 125 -9.92 8.68 21.23
CA VAL A 125 -10.31 10.07 20.94
C VAL A 125 -11.08 10.69 22.10
N GLU A 126 -12.01 9.93 22.70
CA GLU A 126 -12.74 10.34 23.90
C GLU A 126 -11.77 10.66 25.04
N TYR A 127 -10.79 9.78 25.28
CA TYR A 127 -9.75 9.95 26.30
C TYR A 127 -8.88 11.19 26.06
N VAL A 128 -8.34 11.36 24.84
CA VAL A 128 -7.50 12.52 24.50
C VAL A 128 -8.27 13.82 24.67
N ARG A 129 -9.52 13.88 24.21
CA ARG A 129 -10.34 15.09 24.31
C ARG A 129 -10.65 15.51 25.75
N GLN A 130 -10.84 14.55 26.66
CA GLN A 130 -11.07 14.85 28.08
C GLN A 130 -9.83 15.43 28.77
N ARG A 131 -8.62 15.12 28.27
CA ARG A 131 -7.36 15.51 28.92
C ARG A 131 -6.60 16.63 28.23
N THR A 132 -6.93 16.94 26.98
CA THR A 132 -6.21 17.97 26.25
C THR A 132 -6.57 19.35 26.78
N VAL A 133 -5.57 20.12 27.18
CA VAL A 133 -5.72 21.51 27.64
C VAL A 133 -6.32 22.36 26.49
N PRO A 134 -7.28 23.27 26.76
CA PRO A 134 -7.80 24.17 25.74
C PRO A 134 -6.68 24.92 25.03
N GLY A 135 -6.51 24.69 23.72
CA GLY A 135 -5.49 25.35 22.88
C GLY A 135 -4.38 24.43 22.37
N GLN A 136 -4.13 23.27 23.00
CA GLN A 136 -3.31 22.20 22.42
C GLN A 136 -4.23 21.23 21.67
N ARG A 137 -3.78 20.72 20.53
CA ARG A 137 -4.52 19.71 19.77
C ARG A 137 -3.65 18.47 19.63
N ARG A 138 -4.00 17.40 20.35
CA ARG A 138 -3.36 16.09 20.23
C ARG A 138 -4.27 15.14 19.46
N LEU A 139 -3.67 14.36 18.59
CA LEU A 139 -4.35 13.44 17.68
C LEU A 139 -4.22 12.01 18.18
N VAL A 140 -5.10 11.14 17.69
CA VAL A 140 -4.96 9.68 17.82
C VAL A 140 -4.51 9.13 16.48
N ALA A 141 -3.39 8.42 16.47
CA ALA A 141 -2.93 7.63 15.33
C ALA A 141 -3.42 6.19 15.46
N CYS A 142 -4.01 5.63 14.41
CA CYS A 142 -4.26 4.20 14.32
C CYS A 142 -3.66 3.69 13.02
N THR A 143 -2.63 2.87 13.16
CA THR A 143 -1.88 2.33 12.03
C THR A 143 -2.55 1.09 11.49
N GLN A 144 -2.51 0.94 10.17
CA GLN A 144 -2.97 -0.26 9.47
C GLN A 144 -1.87 -0.71 8.50
N PRO A 145 -1.58 -2.02 8.41
CA PRO A 145 -0.57 -2.53 7.49
C PRO A 145 -1.04 -2.39 6.03
N ARG A 146 -2.35 -2.47 5.77
CA ARG A 146 -2.92 -2.43 4.42
C ARG A 146 -3.64 -1.12 4.14
N ARG A 147 -3.35 -0.50 2.98
CA ARG A 147 -3.99 0.74 2.52
C ARG A 147 -5.52 0.63 2.41
N VAL A 148 -6.02 -0.50 1.89
CA VAL A 148 -7.46 -0.74 1.72
C VAL A 148 -8.17 -0.78 3.07
N ALA A 149 -7.57 -1.46 4.06
CA ALA A 149 -8.08 -1.51 5.42
C ALA A 149 -8.13 -0.12 6.04
N ALA A 150 -7.04 0.66 5.92
CA ALA A 150 -7.00 2.04 6.41
C ALA A 150 -8.13 2.90 5.83
N MET A 151 -8.32 2.87 4.50
CA MET A 151 -9.35 3.69 3.84
C MET A 151 -10.77 3.25 4.21
N SER A 152 -11.04 1.95 4.19
CA SER A 152 -12.37 1.41 4.51
C SER A 152 -12.74 1.61 5.98
N VAL A 153 -11.80 1.39 6.90
CA VAL A 153 -11.99 1.63 8.34
C VAL A 153 -12.18 3.12 8.60
N ALA A 154 -11.40 4.00 7.97
CA ALA A 154 -11.56 5.44 8.15
C ALA A 154 -12.96 5.91 7.71
N ALA A 155 -13.45 5.42 6.56
CA ALA A 155 -14.80 5.70 6.09
C ALA A 155 -15.87 5.16 7.04
N ARG A 156 -15.67 3.93 7.54
CA ARG A 156 -16.59 3.32 8.50
C ARG A 156 -16.63 4.07 9.84
N VAL A 157 -15.48 4.46 10.37
CA VAL A 157 -15.37 5.22 11.63
C VAL A 157 -15.94 6.63 11.46
N ALA A 158 -15.77 7.27 10.30
CA ALA A 158 -16.40 8.55 9.99
C ALA A 158 -17.94 8.46 10.04
N ASP A 159 -18.50 7.41 9.42
CA ASP A 159 -19.94 7.10 9.50
C ASP A 159 -20.40 6.82 10.94
N GLU A 160 -19.60 6.11 11.73
CA GLU A 160 -19.89 5.79 13.14
C GLU A 160 -19.81 7.00 14.08
N MET A 161 -18.98 7.99 13.75
CA MET A 161 -18.84 9.24 14.49
C MET A 161 -19.75 10.36 13.96
N ASP A 162 -20.50 10.09 12.88
CA ASP A 162 -21.38 11.04 12.19
C ASP A 162 -20.63 12.31 11.74
N VAL A 163 -19.45 12.11 11.15
CA VAL A 163 -18.56 13.16 10.63
C VAL A 163 -18.19 12.89 9.16
N GLN A 164 -17.83 13.93 8.42
CA GLN A 164 -17.26 13.75 7.08
C GLN A 164 -15.83 13.19 7.18
N LEU A 165 -15.47 12.26 6.28
CA LEU A 165 -14.14 11.62 6.24
C LEU A 165 -12.98 12.63 6.30
N PHE A 166 -13.06 13.72 5.54
CA PHE A 166 -12.02 14.76 5.49
C PHE A 166 -12.03 15.69 6.71
N SER A 167 -13.07 15.64 7.53
CA SER A 167 -13.26 16.46 8.74
C SER A 167 -12.91 15.69 10.02
N LEU A 168 -12.35 14.48 9.91
CA LEU A 168 -11.68 13.72 10.97
C LEU A 168 -10.39 14.46 11.42
N THR A 169 -10.57 15.65 11.95
CA THR A 169 -9.51 16.53 12.40
C THR A 169 -9.01 16.14 13.80
N CYS A 170 -9.62 15.15 14.46
CA CYS A 170 -9.25 14.65 15.80
C CYS A 170 -8.71 13.20 15.81
N THR A 171 -8.91 12.45 14.74
CA THR A 171 -8.46 11.06 14.57
C THR A 171 -7.78 10.95 13.23
N LEU A 172 -6.45 10.81 13.22
CA LEU A 172 -5.73 10.49 12.00
C LEU A 172 -5.58 8.98 11.96
N LEU A 173 -6.50 8.30 11.28
CA LEU A 173 -6.27 6.91 10.90
C LEU A 173 -5.19 6.94 9.82
N SER A 174 -3.92 6.83 10.23
CA SER A 174 -2.77 6.97 9.36
C SER A 174 -2.30 5.60 8.88
N ILE A 175 -1.90 5.50 7.62
CA ILE A 175 -1.26 4.28 7.12
C ILE A 175 0.09 4.15 7.83
N LEU A 176 0.47 2.93 8.25
CA LEU A 176 1.67 2.67 9.04
C LEU A 176 2.95 3.29 8.44
N GLY A 177 3.16 3.16 7.13
CA GLY A 177 4.30 3.76 6.43
C GLY A 177 4.28 5.29 6.35
N MET A 178 3.12 5.93 6.54
CA MET A 178 3.03 7.39 6.65
C MET A 178 3.45 7.88 8.04
N LEU A 179 3.11 7.13 9.09
CA LEU A 179 3.51 7.49 10.47
C LEU A 179 5.04 7.41 10.63
N LEU A 180 5.68 6.40 10.04
CA LEU A 180 7.14 6.31 10.02
C LEU A 180 7.79 7.51 9.32
N ARG A 181 7.22 7.96 8.20
CA ARG A 181 7.70 9.18 7.50
C ARG A 181 7.44 10.46 8.30
N GLU A 182 6.35 10.52 9.03
CA GLU A 182 6.09 11.63 9.93
C GLU A 182 7.10 11.65 11.08
N ALA A 183 7.47 10.48 11.61
CA ALA A 183 8.53 10.36 12.60
C ALA A 183 9.89 10.87 12.06
N MET A 184 10.18 10.70 10.76
CA MET A 184 11.40 11.25 10.14
C MET A 184 11.47 12.78 10.19
N ASN A 185 10.32 13.46 10.24
CA ASN A 185 10.27 14.93 10.36
C ASN A 185 10.04 15.39 11.81
N CYS A 186 9.40 14.55 12.63
CA CYS A 186 9.08 14.81 14.03
C CYS A 186 9.37 13.55 14.86
N PRO A 187 10.61 13.38 15.35
CA PRO A 187 11.05 12.15 16.04
C PRO A 187 10.22 11.78 17.27
N LEU A 188 9.70 12.77 18.00
CA LEU A 188 8.88 12.56 19.22
C LEU A 188 7.38 12.42 18.95
N LEU A 189 6.96 12.57 17.68
CA LEU A 189 5.55 12.48 17.27
C LEU A 189 4.63 13.37 18.13
N ASP A 190 5.06 14.62 18.37
CA ASP A 190 4.44 15.55 19.33
C ASP A 190 2.95 15.83 19.04
N GLY A 191 2.54 15.74 17.78
CA GLY A 191 1.15 15.91 17.35
C GLY A 191 0.20 14.85 17.90
N TYR A 192 0.70 13.72 18.39
CA TYR A 192 -0.10 12.58 18.82
C TYR A 192 -0.16 12.44 20.34
N GLY A 193 -1.34 12.14 20.89
CA GLY A 193 -1.53 11.78 22.30
C GLY A 193 -1.63 10.28 22.53
N VAL A 194 -2.17 9.54 21.54
CA VAL A 194 -2.28 8.08 21.58
C VAL A 194 -1.87 7.53 20.21
N ILE A 195 -1.04 6.50 20.21
CA ILE A 195 -0.67 5.74 19.01
C ILE A 195 -1.16 4.29 19.16
N ILE A 196 -1.87 3.82 18.16
CA ILE A 196 -2.42 2.47 18.09
C ILE A 196 -1.71 1.71 16.97
N LEU A 197 -1.04 0.62 17.34
CA LEU A 197 -0.43 -0.34 16.43
C LEU A 197 -1.42 -1.48 16.19
N ASP A 198 -2.26 -1.36 15.17
CA ASP A 198 -3.24 -2.40 14.85
C ASP A 198 -2.65 -3.50 13.97
N GLU A 199 -3.24 -4.68 14.04
CA GLU A 199 -2.84 -5.87 13.28
C GLU A 199 -1.33 -6.19 13.43
N ALA A 200 -0.77 -5.97 14.63
CA ALA A 200 0.67 -6.10 14.90
C ALA A 200 1.22 -7.52 14.65
N HIS A 201 0.34 -8.53 14.61
CA HIS A 201 0.69 -9.90 14.25
C HIS A 201 1.04 -10.10 12.77
N GLU A 202 0.73 -9.16 11.87
CA GLU A 202 1.22 -9.25 10.49
C GLU A 202 2.75 -9.07 10.41
N ARG A 203 3.38 -8.52 11.47
CA ARG A 203 4.84 -8.36 11.60
C ARG A 203 5.50 -7.79 10.34
N THR A 204 4.88 -6.73 9.81
CA THR A 204 5.39 -6.03 8.63
C THR A 204 6.65 -5.25 8.98
N LEU A 205 7.47 -4.97 7.97
CA LEU A 205 8.75 -4.27 8.14
C LEU A 205 8.57 -2.91 8.85
N ALA A 206 7.56 -2.14 8.43
CA ALA A 206 7.26 -0.85 9.03
C ALA A 206 6.70 -0.97 10.47
N THR A 207 6.01 -2.07 10.81
CA THR A 207 5.47 -2.28 12.17
C THR A 207 6.62 -2.49 13.14
N ASP A 208 7.56 -3.36 12.78
CA ASP A 208 8.68 -3.72 13.63
C ASP A 208 9.61 -2.53 13.88
N ILE A 209 9.91 -1.75 12.84
CA ILE A 209 10.69 -0.50 12.98
C ILE A 209 9.98 0.49 13.89
N LEU A 210 8.69 0.70 13.67
CA LEU A 210 7.90 1.64 14.46
C LEU A 210 7.81 1.21 15.93
N MET A 211 7.75 -0.10 16.22
CA MET A 211 7.79 -0.61 17.59
C MET A 211 9.12 -0.29 18.30
N GLY A 212 10.26 -0.42 17.61
CA GLY A 212 11.57 0.00 18.13
C GLY A 212 11.61 1.50 18.44
N LEU A 213 11.20 2.33 17.48
CA LEU A 213 11.16 3.79 17.64
C LEU A 213 10.23 4.22 18.78
N ILE A 214 9.02 3.65 18.84
CA ILE A 214 8.04 3.99 19.87
C ILE A 214 8.58 3.62 21.25
N LYS A 215 9.31 2.52 21.39
CA LYS A 215 9.91 2.12 22.67
C LYS A 215 10.94 3.15 23.17
N GLU A 216 11.68 3.80 22.26
CA GLU A 216 12.55 4.93 22.62
C GLU A 216 11.75 6.19 22.96
N ILE A 217 10.71 6.52 22.19
CA ILE A 217 9.84 7.69 22.43
C ILE A 217 9.16 7.57 23.80
N VAL A 218 8.68 6.38 24.16
CA VAL A 218 8.01 6.09 25.45
C VAL A 218 8.91 6.45 26.63
N LYS A 219 10.23 6.21 26.54
CA LYS A 219 11.21 6.57 27.58
C LYS A 219 11.38 8.08 27.72
N GLN A 220 11.26 8.82 26.62
CA GLN A 220 11.43 10.28 26.60
C GLN A 220 10.12 11.03 26.91
N ARG A 221 8.97 10.41 26.62
CA ARG A 221 7.66 11.06 26.57
C ARG A 221 6.62 10.31 27.41
N ALA A 222 6.55 10.60 28.70
CA ALA A 222 5.63 9.95 29.65
C ALA A 222 4.13 10.19 29.38
N ASP A 223 3.79 11.25 28.64
CA ASP A 223 2.41 11.63 28.32
C ASP A 223 1.81 10.89 27.12
N ILE A 224 2.63 10.22 26.29
CA ILE A 224 2.15 9.45 25.15
C ILE A 224 1.57 8.11 25.61
N LYS A 225 0.47 7.67 24.99
CA LYS A 225 -0.11 6.34 25.25
C LYS A 225 0.03 5.45 24.03
N ILE A 226 0.42 4.19 24.24
CA ILE A 226 0.62 3.20 23.17
C ILE A 226 -0.33 2.02 23.37
N VAL A 227 -1.06 1.65 22.32
CA VAL A 227 -1.95 0.49 22.31
C VAL A 227 -1.54 -0.45 21.19
N ILE A 228 -1.05 -1.64 21.52
CA ILE A 228 -0.74 -2.68 20.53
C ILE A 228 -1.94 -3.61 20.43
N MET A 229 -2.55 -3.69 19.23
CA MET A 229 -3.70 -4.56 18.99
C MET A 229 -3.31 -5.74 18.10
N SER A 230 -3.71 -6.94 18.51
CA SER A 230 -3.45 -8.18 17.78
C SER A 230 -4.66 -9.11 17.79
N ALA A 231 -4.73 -9.99 16.79
CA ALA A 231 -5.73 -11.05 16.71
C ALA A 231 -5.23 -12.41 17.23
N THR A 232 -3.92 -12.58 17.38
CA THR A 232 -3.31 -13.87 17.71
C THR A 232 -2.74 -13.89 19.13
N LEU A 233 -2.56 -15.12 19.65
CA LEU A 233 -2.11 -15.44 21.01
C LEU A 233 -0.63 -15.18 21.28
N ASP A 234 0.17 -14.66 20.33
CA ASP A 234 1.59 -14.28 20.59
C ASP A 234 1.72 -12.99 21.43
N ALA A 235 0.68 -12.71 22.24
CA ALA A 235 0.57 -11.56 23.12
C ALA A 235 1.76 -11.47 24.10
N GLY A 236 2.25 -12.62 24.55
CA GLY A 236 3.36 -12.69 25.50
C GLY A 236 4.63 -12.02 24.98
N LYS A 237 4.96 -12.16 23.68
CA LYS A 237 6.12 -11.46 23.11
C LYS A 237 5.93 -9.95 23.09
N PHE A 238 4.76 -9.46 22.68
CA PHE A 238 4.46 -8.03 22.68
C PHE A 238 4.50 -7.45 24.11
N GLN A 239 3.96 -8.18 25.08
CA GLN A 239 4.01 -7.77 26.49
C GLN A 239 5.45 -7.67 26.99
N ASN A 240 6.25 -8.72 26.80
CA ASN A 240 7.64 -8.78 27.25
C ASN A 240 8.47 -7.68 26.59
N TYR A 241 8.25 -7.44 25.30
CA TYR A 241 8.97 -6.43 24.54
C TYR A 241 8.69 -4.99 25.04
N PHE A 242 7.45 -4.68 25.42
CA PHE A 242 7.06 -3.39 26.03
C PHE A 242 7.04 -3.46 27.56
N GLU A 243 8.12 -3.95 28.18
CA GLU A 243 8.37 -3.91 29.63
C GLU A 243 7.25 -4.56 30.48
N ASN A 244 6.74 -5.71 30.03
CA ASN A 244 5.64 -6.46 30.68
C ASN A 244 4.35 -5.65 30.83
N CYS A 245 3.99 -4.90 29.78
CA CYS A 245 2.75 -4.13 29.76
C CYS A 245 1.48 -5.00 29.97
N PRO A 246 0.40 -4.42 30.50
CA PRO A 246 -0.84 -5.16 30.76
C PRO A 246 -1.48 -5.70 29.48
N LEU A 247 -1.97 -6.95 29.56
CA LEU A 247 -2.74 -7.60 28.52
C LEU A 247 -4.23 -7.55 28.81
N MET A 248 -4.98 -7.08 27.83
CA MET A 248 -6.42 -7.16 27.79
C MET A 248 -6.84 -8.16 26.71
N SER A 249 -7.41 -9.29 27.11
CA SER A 249 -7.99 -10.26 26.18
C SER A 249 -9.50 -10.06 26.08
N VAL A 250 -9.99 -9.95 24.85
CA VAL A 250 -11.41 -9.90 24.52
C VAL A 250 -11.78 -11.23 23.86
N PRO A 251 -12.61 -12.07 24.52
CA PRO A 251 -12.99 -13.36 23.96
C PRO A 251 -13.78 -13.16 22.67
N GLY A 252 -13.53 -14.06 21.73
CA GLY A 252 -14.27 -14.17 20.49
C GLY A 252 -15.74 -14.49 20.70
N ARG A 253 -16.58 -14.08 19.74
CA ARG A 253 -17.93 -14.61 19.53
C ARG A 253 -18.01 -15.31 18.17
N THR A 254 -16.99 -16.09 17.82
CA THR A 254 -17.07 -16.90 16.60
C THR A 254 -17.98 -18.09 16.83
N PHE A 255 -18.87 -18.33 15.88
CA PHE A 255 -19.57 -19.59 15.75
C PHE A 255 -18.57 -20.71 15.43
N PRO A 256 -18.87 -21.97 15.79
CA PRO A 256 -17.99 -23.09 15.51
C PRO A 256 -17.75 -23.22 13.99
N VAL A 257 -16.51 -23.55 13.64
CA VAL A 257 -16.08 -23.81 12.25
C VAL A 257 -15.61 -25.25 12.15
N GLU A 258 -16.27 -26.04 11.30
CA GLU A 258 -15.84 -27.40 10.99
C GLU A 258 -14.68 -27.37 9.99
N ILE A 259 -13.61 -28.11 10.28
CA ILE A 259 -12.41 -28.15 9.44
C ILE A 259 -12.35 -29.50 8.72
N PHE A 260 -12.27 -29.44 7.39
CA PHE A 260 -12.10 -30.60 6.52
C PHE A 260 -10.72 -30.58 5.89
N PHE A 261 -10.04 -31.73 5.87
CA PHE A 261 -8.74 -31.92 5.21
C PHE A 261 -8.90 -32.87 4.02
N THR A 262 -8.04 -32.74 3.02
CA THR A 262 -7.97 -33.75 1.95
C THR A 262 -7.28 -35.02 2.47
N PRO A 263 -7.69 -36.22 2.00
CA PRO A 263 -7.06 -37.46 2.43
C PRO A 263 -5.64 -37.59 1.86
N GLU A 264 -5.39 -37.05 0.67
CA GLU A 264 -4.09 -37.08 -0.02
C GLU A 264 -3.66 -35.67 -0.44
N PRO A 265 -2.36 -35.42 -0.63
CA PRO A 265 -1.86 -34.14 -1.14
C PRO A 265 -2.28 -33.91 -2.59
N GLU A 266 -2.84 -32.73 -2.87
CA GLU A 266 -3.25 -32.34 -4.22
C GLU A 266 -2.06 -31.78 -5.02
N LYS A 267 -1.86 -32.24 -6.26
CA LYS A 267 -0.78 -31.75 -7.14
C LYS A 267 -1.07 -30.37 -7.73
N ASP A 268 -2.31 -30.16 -8.16
CA ASP A 268 -2.80 -28.89 -8.68
C ASP A 268 -3.84 -28.32 -7.72
N TYR A 269 -3.39 -27.40 -6.85
CA TYR A 269 -4.26 -26.79 -5.86
C TYR A 269 -5.33 -25.88 -6.50
N LEU A 270 -5.09 -25.37 -7.72
CA LEU A 270 -6.03 -24.48 -8.41
C LEU A 270 -7.22 -25.28 -8.93
N GLU A 271 -6.97 -26.43 -9.55
CA GLU A 271 -8.03 -27.33 -9.99
C GLU A 271 -8.82 -27.90 -8.80
N ALA A 272 -8.13 -28.32 -7.74
CA ALA A 272 -8.79 -28.79 -6.51
C ALA A 272 -9.66 -27.69 -5.87
N ALA A 273 -9.21 -26.43 -5.89
CA ALA A 273 -9.97 -25.28 -5.40
C ALA A 273 -11.24 -25.04 -6.22
N ILE A 274 -11.15 -25.03 -7.56
CA ILE A 274 -12.29 -24.82 -8.46
C ILE A 274 -13.33 -25.95 -8.26
N ARG A 275 -12.88 -27.21 -8.22
CA ARG A 275 -13.73 -28.37 -7.94
C ARG A 275 -14.47 -28.23 -6.61
N THR A 276 -13.76 -27.79 -5.56
CA THR A 276 -14.34 -27.58 -4.23
C THR A 276 -15.38 -26.45 -4.22
N VAL A 277 -15.15 -25.33 -4.93
CA VAL A 277 -16.14 -24.26 -5.09
C VAL A 277 -17.44 -24.79 -5.70
N ILE A 278 -17.32 -25.58 -6.77
CA ILE A 278 -18.48 -26.11 -7.50
C ILE A 278 -19.22 -27.14 -6.64
N GLN A 279 -18.49 -28.02 -5.96
CA GLN A 279 -19.07 -29.00 -5.05
C GLN A 279 -19.86 -28.32 -3.92
N ILE A 280 -19.31 -27.26 -3.30
CA ILE A 280 -20.04 -26.49 -2.27
C ILE A 280 -21.29 -25.85 -2.88
N HIS A 281 -21.18 -25.25 -4.06
CA HIS A 281 -22.30 -24.56 -4.69
C HIS A 281 -23.47 -25.51 -5.04
N VAL A 282 -23.16 -26.74 -5.44
CA VAL A 282 -24.15 -27.74 -5.88
C VAL A 282 -24.68 -28.60 -4.74
N CYS A 283 -23.81 -29.04 -3.82
CA CYS A 283 -24.17 -30.05 -2.82
C CYS A 283 -24.59 -29.49 -1.46
N GLU A 284 -24.12 -28.30 -1.07
CA GLU A 284 -24.47 -27.75 0.25
C GLU A 284 -25.88 -27.14 0.21
N GLU A 285 -26.75 -27.60 1.11
CA GLU A 285 -28.14 -27.12 1.23
C GLU A 285 -28.24 -25.82 2.06
N THR A 286 -27.20 -25.47 2.81
CA THR A 286 -27.21 -24.27 3.66
C THR A 286 -26.82 -23.02 2.88
N GLU A 287 -27.55 -21.92 3.05
CA GLU A 287 -27.19 -20.62 2.49
C GLU A 287 -25.88 -20.09 3.08
N GLY A 288 -25.06 -19.45 2.24
CA GLY A 288 -23.79 -18.89 2.65
C GLY A 288 -22.85 -18.63 1.48
N ASP A 289 -22.04 -17.58 1.62
CA ASP A 289 -21.06 -17.18 0.62
C ASP A 289 -19.76 -17.97 0.78
N ILE A 290 -19.01 -18.06 -0.33
CA ILE A 290 -17.75 -18.80 -0.44
C ILE A 290 -16.60 -17.79 -0.48
N LEU A 291 -15.55 -18.04 0.30
CA LEU A 291 -14.28 -17.33 0.26
C LEU A 291 -13.16 -18.30 -0.10
N LEU A 292 -12.57 -18.12 -1.27
CA LEU A 292 -11.45 -18.91 -1.77
C LEU A 292 -10.15 -18.09 -1.68
N PHE A 293 -9.13 -18.65 -1.03
CA PHE A 293 -7.79 -18.05 -0.98
C PHE A 293 -6.90 -18.54 -2.13
N LEU A 294 -6.30 -17.64 -2.90
CA LEU A 294 -5.30 -17.94 -3.94
C LEU A 294 -4.07 -17.02 -3.79
N THR A 295 -2.99 -17.32 -4.52
CA THR A 295 -1.69 -16.66 -4.31
C THR A 295 -1.50 -15.40 -5.14
N GLY A 296 -2.20 -15.27 -6.28
CA GLY A 296 -2.04 -14.17 -7.23
C GLY A 296 -0.74 -14.30 -8.03
N GLN A 297 -0.29 -15.53 -8.30
CA GLN A 297 1.03 -15.85 -8.87
C GLN A 297 1.29 -15.12 -10.20
N GLU A 298 0.30 -15.10 -11.08
CA GLU A 298 0.32 -14.47 -12.39
C GLU A 298 -0.76 -13.39 -12.49
N ALA A 299 -0.58 -12.41 -13.37
CA ALA A 299 -1.63 -11.46 -13.76
C ALA A 299 -2.77 -12.22 -14.46
N GLY A 300 -3.56 -12.96 -13.68
CA GLY A 300 -4.53 -13.90 -14.21
C GLY A 300 -4.95 -15.03 -13.29
N GLU A 301 -4.20 -15.51 -12.28
CA GLU A 301 -4.60 -16.73 -11.53
C GLU A 301 -6.02 -16.61 -10.92
N ILE A 302 -6.29 -15.49 -10.23
CA ILE A 302 -7.60 -15.19 -9.65
C ILE A 302 -8.65 -14.93 -10.74
N GLU A 303 -8.30 -14.21 -11.81
CA GLU A 303 -9.24 -13.92 -12.88
C GLU A 303 -9.59 -15.18 -13.70
N GLU A 304 -8.63 -16.06 -13.90
CA GLU A 304 -8.75 -17.34 -14.59
C GLU A 304 -9.58 -18.30 -13.75
N ALA A 305 -9.34 -18.37 -12.44
CA ALA A 305 -10.21 -19.10 -11.52
C ALA A 305 -11.65 -18.59 -11.63
N CYS A 306 -11.88 -17.28 -11.55
CA CYS A 306 -13.21 -16.69 -11.72
C CYS A 306 -13.86 -17.02 -13.08
N LYS A 307 -13.09 -16.98 -14.19
CA LYS A 307 -13.58 -17.34 -15.53
C LYS A 307 -13.92 -18.82 -15.63
N ARG A 308 -13.05 -19.70 -15.13
CA ARG A 308 -13.26 -21.16 -15.14
C ARG A 308 -14.46 -21.57 -14.30
N ILE A 309 -14.55 -21.06 -13.06
CA ILE A 309 -15.71 -21.31 -12.18
C ILE A 309 -17.00 -20.87 -12.87
N LYS A 310 -17.01 -19.68 -13.48
CA LYS A 310 -18.20 -19.19 -14.20
C LYS A 310 -18.57 -20.08 -15.38
N ARG A 311 -17.60 -20.47 -16.22
CA ARG A 311 -17.82 -21.37 -17.37
C ARG A 311 -18.37 -22.73 -16.92
N GLU A 312 -17.82 -23.32 -15.87
CA GLU A 312 -18.27 -24.62 -15.36
C GLU A 312 -19.68 -24.55 -14.77
N ILE A 313 -20.05 -23.46 -14.11
CA ILE A 313 -21.40 -23.27 -13.56
C ILE A 313 -22.43 -23.00 -14.66
N ASP A 314 -22.08 -22.19 -15.67
CA ASP A 314 -22.95 -21.93 -16.81
C ASP A 314 -23.26 -23.23 -17.59
N ASN A 315 -22.33 -24.20 -17.58
CA ASN A 315 -22.51 -25.52 -18.21
C ASN A 315 -23.45 -26.46 -17.43
N LEU A 316 -23.67 -26.25 -16.13
CA LEU A 316 -24.53 -27.11 -15.29
C LEU A 316 -26.04 -26.85 -15.48
N GLY A 317 -26.41 -25.85 -16.30
CA GLY A 317 -27.79 -25.57 -16.69
C GLY A 317 -28.61 -24.79 -15.64
N PRO A 318 -29.91 -24.55 -15.90
CA PRO A 318 -30.73 -23.62 -15.12
C PRO A 318 -31.15 -24.12 -13.74
N GLN A 319 -30.93 -25.41 -13.43
CA GLN A 319 -31.27 -26.04 -12.15
C GLN A 319 -30.35 -25.60 -11.02
N VAL A 320 -29.14 -25.15 -11.33
CA VAL A 320 -28.18 -24.65 -10.36
C VAL A 320 -28.44 -23.17 -10.05
N GLY A 321 -28.20 -22.77 -8.81
CA GLY A 321 -28.34 -21.38 -8.38
C GLY A 321 -27.31 -20.46 -9.06
N THR A 322 -27.60 -19.17 -9.11
CA THR A 322 -26.65 -18.19 -9.68
C THR A 322 -25.45 -18.03 -8.75
N LEU A 323 -24.23 -18.20 -9.28
CA LEU A 323 -22.99 -17.87 -8.55
C LEU A 323 -22.38 -16.57 -9.07
N ASN A 324 -22.23 -15.57 -8.20
CA ASN A 324 -21.53 -14.33 -8.53
C ASN A 324 -20.06 -14.42 -8.07
N CYS A 325 -19.12 -14.56 -9.00
CA CYS A 325 -17.69 -14.61 -8.71
C CYS A 325 -17.06 -13.20 -8.70
N ILE A 326 -16.42 -12.83 -7.59
CA ILE A 326 -15.81 -11.51 -7.39
C ILE A 326 -14.32 -11.66 -7.05
N PRO A 327 -13.40 -11.14 -7.88
CA PRO A 327 -11.97 -11.18 -7.59
C PRO A 327 -11.57 -10.13 -6.53
N LEU A 328 -10.58 -10.46 -5.69
CA LEU A 328 -10.02 -9.56 -4.68
C LEU A 328 -8.49 -9.65 -4.56
N TYR A 329 -7.78 -8.63 -5.04
CA TYR A 329 -6.32 -8.48 -4.91
C TYR A 329 -5.91 -7.00 -4.82
N SER A 330 -4.67 -6.74 -4.42
CA SER A 330 -4.20 -5.42 -3.94
C SER A 330 -4.23 -4.33 -5.01
N THR A 331 -4.03 -4.70 -6.28
CA THR A 331 -3.99 -3.77 -7.41
C THR A 331 -5.37 -3.45 -7.99
N LEU A 332 -6.46 -4.04 -7.47
CA LEU A 332 -7.81 -3.67 -7.87
C LEU A 332 -8.18 -2.24 -7.45
N PRO A 333 -8.97 -1.50 -8.24
CA PRO A 333 -9.50 -0.20 -7.84
C PRO A 333 -10.42 -0.29 -6.61
N PRO A 334 -10.50 0.78 -5.78
CA PRO A 334 -11.37 0.81 -4.61
C PRO A 334 -12.83 0.46 -4.92
N ASN A 335 -13.38 0.97 -6.03
CA ASN A 335 -14.77 0.69 -6.43
C ASN A 335 -15.00 -0.80 -6.74
N GLN A 336 -14.00 -1.50 -7.30
CA GLN A 336 -14.11 -2.94 -7.58
C GLN A 336 -13.90 -3.76 -6.31
N GLN A 337 -12.99 -3.34 -5.44
CA GLN A 337 -12.83 -3.97 -4.12
C GLN A 337 -14.10 -3.84 -3.29
N GLN A 338 -14.82 -2.72 -3.36
CA GLN A 338 -16.09 -2.55 -2.64
C GLN A 338 -17.20 -3.52 -3.06
N ARG A 339 -17.11 -4.12 -4.27
CA ARG A 339 -18.10 -5.09 -4.76
C ARG A 339 -18.21 -6.33 -3.88
N ILE A 340 -17.18 -6.67 -3.11
CA ILE A 340 -17.21 -7.80 -2.18
C ILE A 340 -18.26 -7.62 -1.07
N PHE A 341 -18.69 -6.38 -0.81
CA PHE A 341 -19.75 -6.05 0.15
C PHE A 341 -21.15 -6.05 -0.48
N GLU A 342 -21.28 -6.28 -1.78
CA GLU A 342 -22.58 -6.45 -2.42
C GLU A 342 -23.29 -7.71 -1.88
N PRO A 343 -24.63 -7.68 -1.76
CA PRO A 343 -25.39 -8.85 -1.35
C PRO A 343 -25.29 -9.98 -2.39
N PRO A 344 -25.44 -11.24 -1.99
CA PRO A 344 -25.47 -12.36 -2.91
C PRO A 344 -26.66 -12.27 -3.88
N PRO A 345 -26.58 -12.92 -5.06
CA PRO A 345 -27.71 -13.01 -5.98
C PRO A 345 -28.92 -13.70 -5.32
N PRO A 346 -30.16 -13.38 -5.76
CA PRO A 346 -31.36 -13.93 -5.14
C PRO A 346 -31.47 -15.46 -5.35
N SER A 347 -31.84 -16.18 -4.30
CA SER A 347 -32.15 -17.60 -4.35
C SER A 347 -33.45 -17.87 -5.11
N ARG A 348 -33.49 -18.97 -5.86
CA ARG A 348 -34.70 -19.51 -6.51
C ARG A 348 -35.15 -20.79 -5.77
N PRO A 349 -36.43 -21.21 -5.86
CA PRO A 349 -36.88 -22.44 -5.23
C PRO A 349 -36.05 -23.64 -5.69
N GLY A 350 -35.36 -24.31 -4.76
CA GLY A 350 -34.45 -25.44 -5.04
C GLY A 350 -33.04 -25.05 -5.52
N ALA A 351 -32.70 -23.77 -5.63
CA ALA A 351 -31.42 -23.30 -6.17
C ALA A 351 -30.91 -22.04 -5.44
N ILE A 352 -29.91 -22.21 -4.57
CA ILE A 352 -29.39 -21.14 -3.70
C ILE A 352 -28.49 -20.19 -4.49
N GLY A 353 -28.77 -18.89 -4.41
CA GLY A 353 -27.89 -17.86 -4.95
C GLY A 353 -26.72 -17.62 -4.01
N ARG A 354 -25.48 -17.66 -4.53
CA ARG A 354 -24.26 -17.51 -3.72
C ARG A 354 -23.32 -16.46 -4.31
N LYS A 355 -22.51 -15.84 -3.45
CA LYS A 355 -21.33 -15.06 -3.86
C LYS A 355 -20.07 -15.88 -3.60
N CYS A 356 -19.16 -15.92 -4.56
CA CYS A 356 -17.83 -16.51 -4.40
C CYS A 356 -16.79 -15.40 -4.51
N VAL A 357 -16.12 -15.10 -3.40
CA VAL A 357 -15.02 -14.14 -3.38
C VAL A 357 -13.72 -14.91 -3.54
N VAL A 358 -13.00 -14.66 -4.63
CA VAL A 358 -11.70 -15.27 -4.91
C VAL A 358 -10.62 -14.24 -4.56
N SER A 359 -9.92 -14.46 -3.45
CA SER A 359 -9.07 -13.45 -2.81
C SER A 359 -7.63 -13.92 -2.59
N THR A 360 -6.71 -12.97 -2.57
CA THR A 360 -5.40 -13.15 -1.91
C THR A 360 -5.53 -13.12 -0.38
N ASN A 361 -4.39 -13.16 0.34
CA ASN A 361 -4.35 -12.98 1.80
C ASN A 361 -4.86 -11.61 2.31
N ILE A 362 -5.34 -10.72 1.44
CA ILE A 362 -6.02 -9.46 1.83
C ILE A 362 -7.28 -9.72 2.67
N ALA A 363 -8.01 -10.80 2.37
CA ALA A 363 -9.20 -11.18 3.14
C ALA A 363 -8.87 -11.93 4.45
N GLU A 364 -7.59 -12.26 4.70
CA GLU A 364 -7.16 -13.11 5.82
C GLU A 364 -7.27 -12.42 7.18
N THR A 365 -7.00 -11.12 7.25
CA THR A 365 -6.84 -10.35 8.50
C THR A 365 -7.75 -9.14 8.54
N SER A 366 -7.53 -8.19 7.63
CA SER A 366 -7.99 -6.80 7.76
C SER A 366 -9.40 -6.49 7.23
N LEU A 367 -10.12 -7.48 6.69
CA LEU A 367 -11.43 -7.28 6.09
C LEU A 367 -12.50 -8.26 6.59
N THR A 368 -13.71 -7.76 6.84
CA THR A 368 -14.89 -8.54 7.20
C THR A 368 -15.89 -8.57 6.05
N ILE A 369 -16.03 -9.72 5.40
CA ILE A 369 -17.05 -9.94 4.37
C ILE A 369 -18.22 -10.64 5.06
N ASP A 370 -19.33 -9.93 5.23
CA ASP A 370 -20.54 -10.48 5.81
C ASP A 370 -21.15 -11.53 4.87
N GLY A 371 -21.66 -12.62 5.44
CA GLY A 371 -22.32 -13.70 4.70
C GLY A 371 -21.43 -14.89 4.35
N VAL A 372 -20.11 -14.80 4.55
CA VAL A 372 -19.18 -15.93 4.32
C VAL A 372 -19.41 -17.02 5.35
N VAL A 373 -19.67 -18.23 4.85
CA VAL A 373 -19.89 -19.46 5.65
C VAL A 373 -18.91 -20.56 5.22
N PHE A 374 -18.47 -20.55 3.96
CA PHE A 374 -17.56 -21.53 3.42
C PHE A 374 -16.21 -20.89 3.09
N VAL A 375 -15.14 -21.44 3.63
CA VAL A 375 -13.77 -21.02 3.33
C VAL A 375 -13.03 -22.16 2.64
N ILE A 376 -12.33 -21.87 1.55
CA ILE A 376 -11.45 -22.82 0.87
C ILE A 376 -10.02 -22.33 1.00
N ASP A 377 -9.18 -23.16 1.60
CA ASP A 377 -7.78 -22.84 1.90
C ASP A 377 -6.83 -23.83 1.20
N PRO A 378 -6.22 -23.42 0.08
CA PRO A 378 -5.15 -24.18 -0.57
C PRO A 378 -3.84 -24.26 0.23
N GLY A 379 -3.66 -23.46 1.28
CA GLY A 379 -2.46 -23.51 2.11
C GLY A 379 -1.25 -22.72 1.58
N PHE A 380 -1.42 -21.89 0.55
CA PHE A 380 -0.34 -21.09 -0.04
C PHE A 380 -0.57 -19.58 0.07
N SER A 381 0.53 -18.83 0.06
CA SER A 381 0.53 -17.37 -0.07
C SER A 381 1.80 -16.92 -0.79
N LYS A 382 1.73 -15.77 -1.48
CA LYS A 382 2.91 -15.15 -2.08
C LYS A 382 3.63 -14.30 -1.04
N GLN A 383 4.93 -14.53 -0.89
CA GLN A 383 5.75 -13.89 0.13
C GLN A 383 7.02 -13.29 -0.49
N LYS A 384 7.43 -12.14 0.05
CA LYS A 384 8.72 -11.53 -0.32
C LYS A 384 9.83 -12.32 0.35
N VAL A 385 10.83 -12.73 -0.43
CA VAL A 385 12.00 -13.46 0.03
C VAL A 385 13.25 -12.77 -0.49
N TYR A 386 14.13 -12.40 0.43
CA TYR A 386 15.42 -11.82 0.16
C TYR A 386 16.52 -12.81 0.52
N ASN A 387 17.42 -13.08 -0.42
CA ASN A 387 18.61 -13.87 -0.17
C ASN A 387 19.84 -12.95 -0.11
N PRO A 388 20.44 -12.73 1.08
CA PRO A 388 21.55 -11.79 1.26
C PRO A 388 22.86 -12.25 0.60
N ARG A 389 23.00 -13.54 0.29
CA ARG A 389 24.21 -14.08 -0.35
C ARG A 389 24.28 -13.76 -1.83
N ILE A 390 23.14 -13.79 -2.52
CA ILE A 390 23.02 -13.47 -3.95
C ILE A 390 22.41 -12.08 -4.19
N ARG A 391 22.06 -11.35 -3.13
CA ARG A 391 21.45 -10.00 -3.16
C ARG A 391 20.16 -9.91 -3.99
N VAL A 392 19.44 -11.03 -4.10
CA VAL A 392 18.20 -11.11 -4.89
C VAL A 392 17.00 -11.06 -3.95
N GLU A 393 16.07 -10.16 -4.28
CA GLU A 393 14.74 -10.14 -3.72
C GLU A 393 13.75 -10.65 -4.76
N SER A 394 12.88 -11.59 -4.36
CA SER A 394 11.86 -12.13 -5.26
C SER A 394 10.57 -12.47 -4.51
N LEU A 395 9.46 -12.52 -5.23
CA LEU A 395 8.18 -12.94 -4.68
C LEU A 395 7.96 -14.42 -5.00
N LEU A 396 8.01 -15.25 -3.97
CA LEU A 396 7.84 -16.71 -4.09
C LEU A 396 6.50 -17.15 -3.52
N VAL A 397 5.93 -18.21 -4.08
CA VAL A 397 4.78 -18.89 -3.49
C VAL A 397 5.29 -19.83 -2.41
N CYS A 398 4.85 -19.60 -1.17
CA CYS A 398 5.26 -20.35 0.00
C CYS A 398 4.03 -20.92 0.73
N PRO A 399 4.18 -22.07 1.42
CA PRO A 399 3.18 -22.55 2.37
C PRO A 399 2.88 -21.49 3.44
N ILE A 400 1.64 -21.44 3.90
CA ILE A 400 1.23 -20.58 5.02
C ILE A 400 1.60 -21.19 6.37
N SER A 401 1.54 -20.38 7.43
CA SER A 401 1.64 -20.87 8.80
C SER A 401 0.31 -21.40 9.32
N LYS A 402 0.37 -22.20 10.40
CA LYS A 402 -0.82 -22.66 11.15
C LYS A 402 -1.65 -21.48 11.65
N ALA A 403 -1.01 -20.41 12.10
CA ALA A 403 -1.69 -19.18 12.50
C ALA A 403 -2.50 -18.57 11.33
N SER A 404 -1.90 -18.44 10.15
CA SER A 404 -2.60 -17.99 8.94
C SER A 404 -3.77 -18.91 8.57
N ALA A 405 -3.57 -20.23 8.62
CA ALA A 405 -4.64 -21.21 8.34
C ALA A 405 -5.81 -21.10 9.34
N MET A 406 -5.54 -20.84 10.62
CA MET A 406 -6.58 -20.57 11.62
C MET A 406 -7.32 -19.25 11.34
N GLN A 407 -6.60 -18.20 10.94
CA GLN A 407 -7.22 -16.92 10.58
C GLN A 407 -8.13 -17.01 9.35
N ARG A 408 -7.72 -17.80 8.35
CA ARG A 408 -8.53 -18.12 7.16
C ARG A 408 -9.80 -18.86 7.58
N ALA A 409 -9.68 -19.93 8.36
CA ALA A 409 -10.82 -20.69 8.87
C ALA A 409 -11.79 -19.81 9.69
N GLY A 410 -11.26 -18.92 10.53
CA GLY A 410 -12.04 -17.97 11.32
C GLY A 410 -12.91 -17.01 10.51
N ARG A 411 -12.69 -16.86 9.19
CA ARG A 411 -13.56 -16.05 8.31
C ARG A 411 -14.94 -16.68 8.11
N ALA A 412 -15.06 -18.00 8.22
CA ALA A 412 -16.32 -18.73 8.08
C ALA A 412 -17.25 -18.58 9.30
N GLY A 413 -16.68 -18.43 10.50
CA GLY A 413 -17.42 -18.50 11.77
C GLY A 413 -17.97 -17.16 12.29
N ARG A 414 -18.07 -16.12 11.46
CA ARG A 414 -18.39 -14.76 11.96
C ARG A 414 -19.88 -14.49 12.12
N THR A 415 -20.68 -14.88 11.13
CA THR A 415 -22.12 -14.58 11.11
C THR A 415 -22.95 -15.76 11.58
N LYS A 416 -22.51 -16.98 11.26
CA LYS A 416 -23.17 -18.25 11.54
C LYS A 416 -22.10 -19.36 11.62
N PRO A 417 -22.46 -20.58 12.09
CA PRO A 417 -21.56 -21.74 11.99
C PRO A 417 -21.11 -21.96 10.54
N GLY A 418 -19.84 -22.29 10.36
CA GLY A 418 -19.21 -22.35 9.03
C GLY A 418 -18.36 -23.57 8.82
N LYS A 419 -17.87 -23.74 7.58
CA LYS A 419 -17.00 -24.86 7.18
C LYS A 419 -15.75 -24.32 6.49
N CYS A 420 -14.60 -24.92 6.82
CA CYS A 420 -13.31 -24.61 6.19
C CYS A 420 -12.76 -25.87 5.53
N PHE A 421 -12.56 -25.81 4.22
CA PHE A 421 -12.00 -26.88 3.40
C PHE A 421 -10.52 -26.60 3.13
N ARG A 422 -9.64 -27.34 3.79
CA ARG A 422 -8.18 -27.27 3.63
C ARG A 422 -7.75 -28.28 2.57
N LEU A 423 -7.13 -27.82 1.49
CA LEU A 423 -6.73 -28.66 0.35
C LEU A 423 -5.36 -29.32 0.58
N TYR A 424 -5.12 -29.75 1.82
CA TYR A 424 -3.92 -30.41 2.27
C TYR A 424 -4.28 -31.38 3.40
N THR A 425 -3.39 -32.33 3.66
CA THR A 425 -3.62 -33.37 4.68
C THR A 425 -3.46 -32.82 6.09
N GLU A 426 -4.09 -33.47 7.07
CA GLU A 426 -3.89 -33.13 8.48
C GLU A 426 -2.43 -33.31 8.91
N LYS A 427 -1.75 -34.32 8.36
CA LYS A 427 -0.32 -34.55 8.59
C LYS A 427 0.53 -33.36 8.12
N ALA A 428 0.28 -32.86 6.91
CA ALA A 428 0.97 -31.68 6.40
C ALA A 428 0.72 -30.45 7.28
N TYR A 429 -0.51 -30.28 7.77
CA TYR A 429 -0.82 -29.21 8.72
C TYR A 429 -0.02 -29.32 10.02
N GLN A 430 0.10 -30.52 10.60
CA GLN A 430 0.75 -30.71 11.90
C GLN A 430 2.29 -30.71 11.82
N GLU A 431 2.86 -31.36 10.81
CA GLU A 431 4.31 -31.64 10.69
C GLU A 431 5.05 -30.69 9.73
N GLU A 432 4.43 -30.24 8.64
CA GLU A 432 5.12 -29.45 7.60
C GLU A 432 4.92 -27.93 7.77
N MET A 433 3.76 -27.51 8.26
CA MET A 433 3.45 -26.08 8.44
C MET A 433 4.05 -25.51 9.73
N GLN A 434 4.65 -24.33 9.62
CA GLN A 434 5.19 -23.57 10.75
C GLN A 434 4.06 -22.99 11.62
N GLU A 435 4.28 -22.83 12.92
CA GLU A 435 3.30 -22.25 13.84
C GLU A 435 2.92 -20.81 13.47
N GLN A 436 3.93 -19.97 13.20
CA GLN A 436 3.79 -18.56 12.88
C GLN A 436 4.57 -18.22 11.61
N THR A 437 4.11 -17.22 10.88
CA THR A 437 4.82 -16.68 9.72
C THR A 437 6.03 -15.88 10.20
N TYR A 438 7.20 -16.06 9.58
CA TYR A 438 8.37 -15.25 9.91
C TYR A 438 8.10 -13.75 9.70
N PRO A 439 8.55 -12.88 10.64
CA PRO A 439 8.51 -11.44 10.48
C PRO A 439 9.13 -10.98 9.16
N GLU A 440 8.58 -9.95 8.55
CA GLU A 440 9.05 -9.45 7.25
C GLU A 440 10.50 -8.95 7.29
N ILE A 441 10.94 -8.42 8.44
CA ILE A 441 12.33 -7.97 8.66
C ILE A 441 13.38 -9.06 8.44
N LEU A 442 13.03 -10.33 8.65
CA LEU A 442 13.96 -11.45 8.48
C LEU A 442 14.08 -11.93 7.02
N ARG A 443 13.21 -11.44 6.13
CA ARG A 443 13.06 -11.99 4.76
C ARG A 443 12.94 -10.91 3.67
N SER A 444 13.19 -9.65 4.00
CA SER A 444 13.13 -8.52 3.06
C SER A 444 14.47 -7.81 2.96
N ASN A 445 14.70 -7.10 1.86
CA ASN A 445 15.85 -6.21 1.73
C ASN A 445 15.71 -5.02 2.69
N LEU A 446 16.74 -4.76 3.50
CA LEU A 446 16.73 -3.72 4.52
C LEU A 446 17.32 -2.38 4.05
N GLY A 447 17.71 -2.24 2.78
CA GLY A 447 18.35 -1.02 2.27
C GLY A 447 17.54 0.26 2.53
N SER A 448 16.24 0.24 2.23
CA SER A 448 15.34 1.38 2.49
C SER A 448 15.13 1.64 3.98
N VAL A 449 15.09 0.58 4.79
CA VAL A 449 14.91 0.64 6.25
C VAL A 449 16.11 1.25 6.94
N VAL A 450 17.30 0.76 6.62
CA VAL A 450 18.55 1.27 7.18
C VAL A 450 18.71 2.75 6.86
N LEU A 451 18.37 3.16 5.64
CA LEU A 451 18.39 4.56 5.24
C LEU A 451 17.42 5.42 6.09
N GLN A 452 16.22 4.91 6.34
CA GLN A 452 15.23 5.59 7.18
C GLN A 452 15.66 5.66 8.65
N LEU A 453 16.21 4.58 9.22
CA LEU A 453 16.73 4.54 10.59
C LEU A 453 17.89 5.53 10.77
N LYS A 454 18.83 5.58 9.81
CA LYS A 454 19.92 6.56 9.82
C LYS A 454 19.41 7.99 9.73
N LYS A 455 18.40 8.26 8.90
CA LYS A 455 17.73 9.57 8.82
C LYS A 455 17.01 9.97 10.10
N LEU A 456 16.53 9.01 10.88
CA LEU A 456 15.94 9.22 12.20
C LEU A 456 16.98 9.52 13.29
N GLY A 457 18.27 9.45 12.98
CA GLY A 457 19.37 9.68 13.92
C GLY A 457 19.82 8.43 14.68
N ILE A 458 19.43 7.24 14.24
CA ILE A 458 19.88 5.98 14.85
C ILE A 458 21.24 5.61 14.26
N GLU A 459 22.29 5.82 15.06
CA GLU A 459 23.66 5.52 14.66
C GLU A 459 23.97 4.02 14.76
N ASP A 460 23.62 3.41 15.90
CA ASP A 460 23.89 2.01 16.19
C ASP A 460 22.74 1.10 15.79
N LEU A 461 22.86 0.51 14.60
CA LEU A 461 21.88 -0.42 14.06
C LEU A 461 22.01 -1.84 14.62
N VAL A 462 23.14 -2.17 15.26
CA VAL A 462 23.40 -3.52 15.78
C VAL A 462 22.70 -3.70 17.12
N HIS A 463 22.73 -2.66 17.96
CA HIS A 463 22.06 -2.66 19.27
C HIS A 463 20.68 -2.00 19.25
N PHE A 464 20.18 -1.62 18.07
CA PHE A 464 18.80 -1.18 17.95
C PHE A 464 17.86 -2.29 18.42
N ASP A 465 16.89 -1.91 19.24
CA ASP A 465 15.98 -2.82 19.93
C ASP A 465 14.91 -3.34 18.96
N PHE A 466 15.30 -4.26 18.07
CA PHE A 466 14.36 -4.99 17.23
C PHE A 466 13.68 -6.08 18.04
N MET A 467 12.37 -6.27 17.85
CA MET A 467 11.64 -7.39 18.47
C MET A 467 12.21 -8.75 18.03
N ASP A 468 12.49 -8.89 16.73
CA ASP A 468 13.25 -10.00 16.16
C ASP A 468 14.34 -9.39 15.27
N PRO A 469 15.61 -9.37 15.71
CA PRO A 469 16.68 -8.72 14.97
C PRO A 469 16.99 -9.45 13.65
N PRO A 470 17.27 -8.71 12.56
CA PRO A 470 17.65 -9.31 11.29
C PRO A 470 19.01 -10.02 11.41
N ALA A 471 19.27 -10.96 10.48
CA ALA A 471 20.57 -11.58 10.37
C ALA A 471 21.66 -10.50 10.13
N PRO A 472 22.81 -10.56 10.83
CA PRO A 472 23.88 -9.58 10.65
C PRO A 472 24.34 -9.47 9.19
N GLU A 473 24.38 -10.58 8.45
CA GLU A 473 24.68 -10.60 7.01
C GLU A 473 23.74 -9.69 6.22
N THR A 474 22.43 -9.72 6.49
CA THR A 474 21.43 -8.88 5.80
C THR A 474 21.64 -7.40 6.10
N LEU A 475 21.95 -7.05 7.35
CA LEU A 475 22.24 -5.68 7.75
C LEU A 475 23.53 -5.16 7.10
N MET A 476 24.58 -5.98 7.07
CA MET A 476 25.84 -5.66 6.38
C MET A 476 25.63 -5.43 4.89
N ARG A 477 24.80 -6.24 4.21
CA ARG A 477 24.46 -6.03 2.79
C ARG A 477 23.69 -4.74 2.55
N ALA A 478 22.80 -4.36 3.45
CA ALA A 478 22.08 -3.09 3.37
C ALA A 478 23.03 -1.90 3.53
N LEU A 479 23.95 -1.95 4.50
CA LEU A 479 24.99 -0.93 4.68
C LEU A 479 25.92 -0.86 3.46
N GLU A 480 26.39 -2.00 2.96
CA GLU A 480 27.23 -2.07 1.76
C GLU A 480 26.53 -1.46 0.53
N LEU A 481 25.25 -1.76 0.33
CA LEU A 481 24.43 -1.17 -0.73
C LEU A 481 24.36 0.36 -0.60
N LEU A 482 24.08 0.87 0.59
CA LEU A 482 23.98 2.30 0.83
C LEU A 482 25.34 3.00 0.69
N ASN A 483 26.44 2.34 1.07
CA ASN A 483 27.79 2.86 0.88
C ASN A 483 28.11 2.97 -0.62
N TYR A 484 27.83 1.92 -1.41
CA TYR A 484 28.02 1.96 -2.86
C TYR A 484 27.16 3.00 -3.57
N LEU A 485 25.97 3.32 -3.04
CA LEU A 485 25.13 4.40 -3.55
C LEU A 485 25.61 5.79 -3.12
N ALA A 486 26.63 5.86 -2.25
CA ALA A 486 27.10 7.06 -1.56
C ALA A 486 26.01 7.73 -0.68
N ALA A 487 25.06 6.93 -0.19
CA ALA A 487 24.03 7.37 0.75
C ALA A 487 24.57 7.42 2.20
N ILE A 488 25.55 6.56 2.50
CA ILE A 488 26.36 6.63 3.72
C ILE A 488 27.83 6.75 3.35
N ASN A 489 28.66 7.28 4.26
CA ASN A 489 30.11 7.29 4.12
C ASN A 489 30.73 5.98 4.67
N ASP A 490 32.05 5.85 4.56
CA ASP A 490 32.78 4.65 5.04
C ASP A 490 32.73 4.50 6.58
N ASP A 491 32.46 5.57 7.32
CA ASP A 491 32.22 5.56 8.77
C ASP A 491 30.77 5.14 9.13
N GLY A 492 29.89 4.98 8.14
CA GLY A 492 28.49 4.58 8.32
C GLY A 492 27.55 5.72 8.72
N GLU A 493 27.97 6.97 8.57
CA GLU A 493 27.16 8.17 8.77
C GLU A 493 26.37 8.53 7.51
N LEU A 494 25.23 9.21 7.70
CA LEU A 494 24.36 9.60 6.59
C LEU A 494 24.95 10.79 5.81
N THR A 495 25.11 10.65 4.50
CA THR A 495 25.57 11.76 3.64
C THR A 495 24.43 12.71 3.31
N GLU A 496 24.74 13.90 2.76
CA GLU A 496 23.72 14.81 2.24
C GLU A 496 22.87 14.16 1.14
N LEU A 497 23.51 13.36 0.28
CA LEU A 497 22.83 12.59 -0.74
C LEU A 497 21.90 11.54 -0.11
N GLY A 498 22.36 10.80 0.90
CA GLY A 498 21.52 9.84 1.62
C GLY A 498 20.33 10.50 2.30
N SER A 499 20.54 11.65 2.93
CA SER A 499 19.49 12.47 3.55
C SER A 499 18.43 12.89 2.53
N LEU A 500 18.85 13.27 1.32
CA LEU A 500 17.95 13.59 0.23
C LEU A 500 17.23 12.34 -0.32
N MET A 501 17.94 11.23 -0.48
CA MET A 501 17.37 9.95 -0.92
C MET A 501 16.26 9.46 0.03
N ALA A 502 16.43 9.65 1.34
CA ALA A 502 15.45 9.23 2.36
C ALA A 502 14.10 9.96 2.26
N GLU A 503 14.07 11.17 1.69
CA GLU A 503 12.82 11.93 1.49
C GLU A 503 11.92 11.30 0.41
N PHE A 504 12.51 10.54 -0.52
CA PHE A 504 11.77 9.90 -1.59
C PHE A 504 11.12 8.59 -1.11
N PRO A 505 9.84 8.33 -1.46
CA PRO A 505 9.14 7.08 -1.17
C PRO A 505 9.58 5.93 -2.10
N LEU A 506 10.88 5.77 -2.33
CA LEU A 506 11.45 4.88 -3.34
C LEU A 506 12.54 4.01 -2.73
N ASP A 507 12.86 2.91 -3.41
CA ASP A 507 14.06 2.14 -3.09
C ASP A 507 15.31 3.01 -3.31
N PRO A 508 16.38 2.85 -2.50
CA PRO A 508 17.58 3.68 -2.59
C PRO A 508 18.18 3.76 -4.00
N GLN A 509 18.13 2.67 -4.77
CA GLN A 509 18.62 2.61 -6.15
C GLN A 509 17.83 3.53 -7.10
N LEU A 510 16.49 3.54 -6.97
CA LEU A 510 15.61 4.41 -7.74
C LEU A 510 15.76 5.87 -7.32
N ALA A 511 15.89 6.14 -6.02
CA ALA A 511 16.13 7.49 -5.51
C ALA A 511 17.46 8.06 -6.02
N LYS A 512 18.54 7.27 -5.97
CA LYS A 512 19.85 7.63 -6.53
C LYS A 512 19.77 7.94 -8.02
N MET A 513 19.13 7.05 -8.79
CA MET A 513 18.92 7.23 -10.23
C MET A 513 18.20 8.56 -10.53
N LEU A 514 17.13 8.86 -9.79
CA LEU A 514 16.36 10.09 -9.98
C LEU A 514 17.18 11.34 -9.64
N ILE A 515 17.97 11.32 -8.57
CA ILE A 515 18.81 12.46 -8.17
C ILE A 515 19.93 12.68 -9.19
N THR A 516 20.70 11.65 -9.55
CA THR A 516 21.82 11.76 -10.50
C THR A 516 21.36 12.10 -11.93
N SER A 517 20.10 11.81 -12.29
CA SER A 517 19.55 12.15 -13.61
C SER A 517 19.53 13.66 -13.92
N THR A 518 19.60 14.52 -12.90
CA THR A 518 19.63 15.98 -13.07
C THR A 518 20.99 16.45 -13.58
N GLU A 519 22.07 15.83 -13.13
CA GLU A 519 23.43 16.05 -13.63
C GLU A 519 23.58 15.60 -15.10
N LEU A 520 22.84 14.56 -15.49
CA LEU A 520 22.83 13.99 -16.84
C LEU A 520 21.78 14.63 -17.77
N ASN A 521 21.11 15.71 -17.35
CA ASN A 521 20.12 16.45 -18.16
C ASN A 521 18.98 15.58 -18.72
N CYS A 522 18.54 14.54 -18.01
CA CYS A 522 17.47 13.62 -18.42
C CYS A 522 16.46 13.30 -17.30
N SER A 523 16.34 14.23 -16.35
CA SER A 523 15.52 14.07 -15.15
C SER A 523 14.02 13.90 -15.41
N ASN A 524 13.46 14.53 -16.46
CA ASN A 524 12.05 14.36 -16.79
C ASN A 524 11.71 12.95 -17.29
N GLU A 525 12.62 12.37 -18.08
CA GLU A 525 12.51 11.04 -18.63
C GLU A 525 12.67 10.01 -17.52
N ILE A 526 13.71 10.16 -16.68
CA ILE A 526 13.96 9.28 -15.54
C ILE A 526 12.85 9.36 -14.51
N LEU A 527 12.26 10.53 -14.27
CA LEU A 527 11.07 10.67 -13.43
C LEU A 527 9.90 9.83 -13.96
N SER A 528 9.73 9.78 -15.28
CA SER A 528 8.69 8.99 -15.93
C SER A 528 8.99 7.48 -15.87
N ILE A 529 10.24 7.07 -16.11
CA ILE A 529 10.67 5.68 -15.97
C ILE A 529 10.52 5.21 -14.52
N THR A 530 10.96 6.01 -13.54
CA THR A 530 10.82 5.70 -12.11
C THR A 530 9.35 5.47 -11.75
N ALA A 531 8.46 6.35 -12.21
CA ALA A 531 7.04 6.20 -11.96
C ALA A 531 6.43 4.94 -12.61
N MET A 532 6.90 4.56 -13.80
CA MET A 532 6.50 3.33 -14.50
C MET A 532 7.04 2.06 -13.81
N LEU A 533 8.22 2.12 -13.19
CA LEU A 533 8.80 1.00 -12.42
C LEU A 533 8.15 0.84 -11.04
N SER A 534 7.62 1.92 -10.46
CA SER A 534 6.92 1.89 -9.17
C SER A 534 5.49 1.32 -9.23
N VAL A 535 4.98 0.99 -10.42
CA VAL A 535 3.63 0.44 -10.62
C VAL A 535 3.70 -0.97 -11.20
N PRO A 536 2.62 -1.77 -11.12
CA PRO A 536 2.56 -3.08 -11.76
C PRO A 536 2.83 -3.01 -13.27
N GLN A 537 3.05 -4.15 -13.91
CA GLN A 537 3.30 -4.21 -15.36
C GLN A 537 2.16 -3.54 -16.16
N CYS A 538 2.51 -2.66 -17.10
CA CYS A 538 1.55 -1.92 -17.91
C CYS A 538 0.99 -2.71 -19.11
N PHE A 539 1.72 -3.73 -19.58
CA PHE A 539 1.30 -4.55 -20.72
C PHE A 539 0.31 -5.63 -20.29
N VAL A 540 -0.83 -5.68 -20.98
CA VAL A 540 -1.85 -6.72 -20.82
C VAL A 540 -1.62 -7.77 -21.90
N ARG A 541 -1.47 -9.04 -21.51
CA ARG A 541 -1.21 -10.13 -22.46
C ARG A 541 -2.18 -11.29 -22.23
N PRO A 542 -3.42 -11.20 -22.75
CA PRO A 542 -4.42 -12.26 -22.60
C PRO A 542 -3.96 -13.55 -23.29
N ASN A 543 -4.30 -14.71 -22.71
CA ASN A 543 -3.86 -16.00 -23.26
C ASN A 543 -4.42 -16.28 -24.66
N GLU A 544 -5.64 -15.81 -24.94
CA GLU A 544 -6.34 -15.99 -26.22
C GLU A 544 -5.80 -15.06 -27.32
N MET A 545 -5.23 -13.89 -26.95
CA MET A 545 -4.78 -12.83 -27.87
C MET A 545 -3.28 -12.51 -27.71
N LYS A 546 -2.44 -13.53 -27.45
CA LYS A 546 -0.99 -13.34 -27.22
C LYS A 546 -0.29 -12.63 -28.38
N LYS A 547 -0.60 -13.04 -29.61
CA LYS A 547 0.05 -12.52 -30.82
C LYS A 547 -0.26 -11.03 -31.04
N GLU A 548 -1.53 -10.66 -30.95
CA GLU A 548 -1.98 -9.26 -31.08
C GLU A 548 -1.40 -8.36 -29.98
N ALA A 549 -1.33 -8.87 -28.74
CA ALA A 549 -0.71 -8.15 -27.63
C ALA A 549 0.80 -7.93 -27.85
N ASP A 550 1.50 -8.94 -28.40
CA ASP A 550 2.93 -8.84 -28.69
C ASP A 550 3.19 -7.88 -29.88
N GLU A 551 2.35 -7.90 -30.93
CA GLU A 551 2.38 -6.93 -32.04
C GLU A 551 2.08 -5.51 -31.56
N ALA A 552 1.11 -5.35 -30.65
CA ALA A 552 0.80 -4.05 -30.05
C ALA A 552 1.97 -3.51 -29.23
N LYS A 553 2.62 -4.38 -28.46
CA LYS A 553 3.83 -4.03 -27.69
C LYS A 553 5.00 -3.63 -28.60
N ALA A 554 5.18 -4.31 -29.73
CA ALA A 554 6.24 -4.02 -30.69
C ALA A 554 6.19 -2.57 -31.23
N ARG A 555 5.00 -1.95 -31.28
CA ARG A 555 4.85 -0.52 -31.66
C ARG A 555 5.58 0.45 -30.73
N PHE A 556 5.81 0.06 -29.48
CA PHE A 556 6.52 0.86 -28.48
C PHE A 556 7.96 0.38 -28.22
N ALA A 557 8.36 -0.71 -28.87
CA ALA A 557 9.67 -1.32 -28.67
C ALA A 557 10.79 -0.33 -29.00
N HIS A 558 11.75 -0.22 -28.10
CA HIS A 558 12.96 0.55 -28.31
C HIS A 558 14.14 -0.42 -28.46
N VAL A 559 15.00 -0.18 -29.45
CA VAL A 559 16.12 -1.07 -29.81
C VAL A 559 17.07 -1.30 -28.62
N ASP A 560 17.30 -0.26 -27.82
CA ASP A 560 18.19 -0.34 -26.65
C ASP A 560 17.55 -0.96 -25.38
N GLY A 561 16.24 -1.27 -25.38
CA GLY A 561 15.62 -2.11 -24.34
C GLY A 561 14.37 -1.58 -23.64
N ASP A 562 13.95 -2.32 -22.62
CA ASP A 562 12.62 -2.27 -22.02
C ASP A 562 12.34 -0.97 -21.22
N HIS A 563 13.34 -0.38 -20.55
CA HIS A 563 13.15 0.88 -19.81
C HIS A 563 12.72 2.03 -20.73
N LEU A 564 13.30 2.08 -21.93
CA LEU A 564 12.95 3.08 -22.94
C LEU A 564 11.61 2.77 -23.60
N THR A 565 11.26 1.48 -23.72
CA THR A 565 9.89 1.09 -24.11
C THR A 565 8.85 1.56 -23.09
N LEU A 566 9.11 1.46 -21.79
CA LEU A 566 8.21 2.01 -20.76
C LEU A 566 8.06 3.53 -20.90
N LEU A 567 9.15 4.24 -21.21
CA LEU A 567 9.11 5.67 -21.50
C LEU A 567 8.25 5.99 -22.73
N ASN A 568 8.42 5.24 -23.83
CA ASN A 568 7.63 5.40 -25.05
C ASN A 568 6.14 5.20 -24.80
N VAL A 569 5.78 4.16 -24.04
CA VAL A 569 4.38 3.89 -23.64
C VAL A 569 3.81 5.08 -22.87
N TYR A 570 4.56 5.60 -21.89
CA TYR A 570 4.11 6.73 -21.08
C TYR A 570 3.93 8.01 -21.90
N HIS A 571 4.87 8.32 -22.80
CA HIS A 571 4.76 9.46 -23.70
C HIS A 571 3.56 9.33 -24.65
N ALA A 572 3.38 8.16 -25.27
CA ALA A 572 2.26 7.92 -26.15
C ALA A 572 0.90 8.04 -25.43
N PHE A 573 0.81 7.55 -24.19
CA PHE A 573 -0.39 7.71 -23.37
C PHE A 573 -0.74 9.18 -23.10
N LYS A 574 0.27 9.99 -22.78
CA LYS A 574 0.10 11.44 -22.56
C LYS A 574 -0.24 12.20 -23.84
N GLN A 575 0.36 11.83 -24.97
CA GLN A 575 0.06 12.44 -26.27
C GLN A 575 -1.37 12.15 -26.74
N ASN A 576 -1.91 10.98 -26.40
CA ASN A 576 -3.29 10.59 -26.69
C ASN A 576 -4.28 11.04 -25.60
N ASN A 577 -3.96 12.10 -24.85
CA ASN A 577 -4.83 12.73 -23.84
C ASN A 577 -5.42 11.77 -22.79
N GLU A 578 -4.65 10.75 -22.40
CA GLU A 578 -5.09 9.75 -21.40
C GLU A 578 -6.37 9.00 -21.82
N ASP A 579 -6.54 8.74 -23.12
CA ASP A 579 -7.70 8.04 -23.63
C ASP A 579 -7.75 6.57 -23.18
N VAL A 580 -8.93 6.14 -22.74
CA VAL A 580 -9.20 4.78 -22.29
C VAL A 580 -9.28 3.85 -23.50
N GLN A 581 -9.89 4.29 -24.61
CA GLN A 581 -10.03 3.45 -25.80
C GLN A 581 -8.66 3.16 -26.41
N TRP A 582 -7.80 4.18 -26.53
CA TRP A 582 -6.41 4.00 -26.95
C TRP A 582 -5.67 2.94 -26.12
N CYS A 583 -5.88 2.90 -24.79
CA CYS A 583 -5.26 1.89 -23.94
C CYS A 583 -5.75 0.47 -24.28
N TYR A 584 -7.05 0.28 -24.53
CA TYR A 584 -7.61 -1.00 -24.96
C TYR A 584 -7.03 -1.45 -26.30
N ASP A 585 -7.01 -0.57 -27.30
CA ASP A 585 -6.54 -0.87 -28.66
C ASP A 585 -5.04 -1.20 -28.72
N ASN A 586 -4.27 -0.80 -27.70
CA ASN A 586 -2.84 -1.04 -27.58
C ASN A 586 -2.47 -2.09 -26.51
N PHE A 587 -3.44 -2.79 -25.93
CA PHE A 587 -3.21 -3.78 -24.87
C PHE A 587 -2.44 -3.21 -23.67
N ILE A 588 -2.73 -1.96 -23.32
CA ILE A 588 -2.12 -1.23 -22.21
C ILE A 588 -3.12 -1.10 -21.07
N ASN A 589 -2.65 -1.31 -19.85
CA ASN A 589 -3.47 -1.12 -18.66
C ASN A 589 -3.58 0.37 -18.29
N TYR A 590 -4.72 0.97 -18.66
CA TYR A 590 -5.07 2.36 -18.33
C TYR A 590 -4.84 2.72 -16.85
N ARG A 591 -5.22 1.82 -15.93
CA ARG A 591 -5.17 2.08 -14.47
C ARG A 591 -3.74 2.18 -13.98
N THR A 592 -2.90 1.29 -14.48
CA THR A 592 -1.47 1.28 -14.18
C THR A 592 -0.82 2.59 -14.62
N LEU A 593 -1.14 3.07 -15.82
CA LEU A 593 -0.63 4.35 -16.33
C LEU A 593 -1.15 5.57 -15.56
N LYS A 594 -2.44 5.59 -15.20
CA LYS A 594 -3.02 6.65 -14.35
C LYS A 594 -2.32 6.71 -12.98
N THR A 595 -2.01 5.54 -12.42
CA THR A 595 -1.29 5.42 -11.16
C THR A 595 0.15 5.90 -11.31
N ALA A 596 0.83 5.52 -12.41
CA ALA A 596 2.17 6.00 -12.72
C ALA A 596 2.19 7.52 -12.85
N ASP A 597 1.23 8.14 -13.54
CA ASP A 597 1.14 9.61 -13.65
C ASP A 597 0.93 10.29 -12.29
N THR A 598 0.14 9.66 -11.41
CA THR A 598 -0.05 10.14 -10.03
C THR A 598 1.27 10.08 -9.25
N VAL A 599 2.00 8.96 -9.33
CA VAL A 599 3.31 8.78 -8.70
C VAL A 599 4.32 9.79 -9.25
N ARG A 600 4.37 9.96 -10.58
CA ARG A 600 5.22 10.92 -11.27
C ARG A 600 4.97 12.35 -10.78
N THR A 601 3.70 12.72 -10.63
CA THR A 601 3.29 14.04 -10.13
C THR A 601 3.70 14.24 -8.67
N GLN A 602 3.57 13.21 -7.83
CA GLN A 602 4.01 13.25 -6.43
C GLN A 602 5.53 13.38 -6.31
N LEU A 603 6.28 12.56 -7.04
CA LEU A 603 7.75 12.63 -7.09
C LEU A 603 8.24 13.97 -7.64
N GLY A 604 7.59 14.49 -8.69
CA GLY A 604 7.90 15.82 -9.23
C GLY A 604 7.69 16.94 -8.20
N LYS A 605 6.63 16.88 -7.39
CA LYS A 605 6.43 17.84 -6.28
C LYS A 605 7.52 17.73 -5.21
N ILE A 606 8.01 16.53 -4.92
CA ILE A 606 9.11 16.33 -3.96
C ILE A 606 10.40 16.93 -4.53
N MET A 607 10.71 16.69 -5.82
CA MET A 607 11.85 17.30 -6.50
C MET A 607 11.78 18.82 -6.49
N ASP A 608 10.61 19.39 -6.83
CA ASP A 608 10.40 20.84 -6.84
C ASP A 608 10.56 21.44 -5.41
N LYS A 609 10.03 20.77 -4.38
CA LYS A 609 10.18 21.19 -2.97
C LYS A 609 11.64 21.13 -2.51
N ALA A 610 12.33 20.05 -2.83
CA ALA A 610 13.74 19.87 -2.48
C ALA A 610 14.62 20.89 -3.21
N CYS A 611 14.34 21.19 -4.48
CA CYS A 611 15.00 22.26 -5.24
C CYS A 611 14.85 23.63 -4.56
N PHE A 612 13.63 23.98 -4.16
CA PHE A 612 13.35 25.26 -3.50
C PHE A 612 14.05 25.40 -2.13
N LEU A 613 14.11 24.32 -1.35
CA LEU A 613 14.86 24.30 -0.09
C LEU A 613 16.36 24.51 -0.32
N CYS A 614 16.93 23.90 -1.36
CA CYS A 614 18.33 24.08 -1.72
C CYS A 614 18.63 25.53 -2.16
N GLU A 615 17.72 26.17 -2.89
CA GLU A 615 17.84 27.59 -3.30
C GLU A 615 17.79 28.56 -2.11
N ILE A 616 16.94 28.31 -1.10
CA ILE A 616 16.79 29.19 0.07
C ILE A 616 17.96 29.08 1.05
N ILE A 617 18.43 27.85 1.33
CA ILE A 617 19.42 27.61 2.38
C ILE A 617 20.84 28.01 1.91
N GLY A 618 21.02 28.35 0.63
CA GLY A 618 22.33 28.73 0.10
C GLY A 618 23.31 27.56 0.01
N ILE A 619 22.81 26.31 0.08
CA ILE A 619 23.56 25.10 -0.29
C ILE A 619 23.56 24.98 -1.82
N LEU A 620 23.96 26.08 -2.46
CA LEU A 620 24.33 26.14 -3.86
C LEU A 620 25.71 25.52 -3.95
N PHE A 621 25.85 24.20 -4.04
CA PHE A 621 26.98 23.65 -4.82
C PHE A 621 26.87 22.20 -5.30
N GLN A 622 25.91 21.37 -4.84
CA GLN A 622 25.99 19.93 -5.21
C GLN A 622 24.76 19.30 -5.87
N PHE A 623 23.51 19.66 -5.52
CA PHE A 623 22.34 18.97 -6.10
C PHE A 623 21.25 19.95 -6.56
N ASN A 624 21.37 20.45 -7.80
CA ASN A 624 20.28 21.18 -8.44
C ASN A 624 19.26 20.17 -9.00
N LEU A 625 18.12 20.01 -8.32
CA LEU A 625 17.05 19.08 -8.71
C LEU A 625 16.12 19.64 -9.80
N ARG A 626 16.62 20.58 -10.61
CA ARG A 626 15.83 21.15 -11.70
C ARG A 626 15.44 20.08 -12.71
N ARG A 627 14.16 20.10 -13.08
CA ARG A 627 13.62 19.29 -14.16
C ARG A 627 14.15 19.78 -15.51
N VAL A 628 15.06 18.99 -16.08
CA VAL A 628 15.71 19.23 -17.38
C VAL A 628 15.53 18.00 -18.27
N SER A 629 15.33 18.26 -19.56
CA SER A 629 15.37 17.29 -20.66
C SER A 629 16.40 17.74 -21.68
N THR A 630 17.16 16.79 -22.22
CA THR A 630 18.01 17.01 -23.40
C THR A 630 17.11 17.13 -24.65
N ASP A 631 17.56 17.84 -25.68
CA ASP A 631 16.85 17.87 -26.96
C ASP A 631 16.71 16.44 -27.52
N PHE A 632 15.48 16.06 -27.89
CA PHE A 632 15.16 14.76 -28.46
C PHE A 632 15.94 14.46 -29.75
N LYS A 633 16.32 15.50 -30.51
CA LYS A 633 17.13 15.34 -31.72
C LYS A 633 18.61 15.07 -31.44
N SER A 634 19.06 15.28 -30.22
CA SER A 634 20.45 15.00 -29.84
C SER A 634 20.69 13.50 -29.80
N LYS A 635 21.86 13.07 -30.27
CA LYS A 635 22.33 11.68 -30.12
C LYS A 635 22.47 11.29 -28.65
N ASP A 636 22.68 12.27 -27.78
CA ASP A 636 22.90 12.04 -26.36
C ASP A 636 21.61 11.78 -25.58
N TYR A 637 20.42 12.01 -26.16
CA TYR A 637 19.15 11.86 -25.45
C TYR A 637 18.99 10.47 -24.81
N TYR A 638 19.03 9.41 -25.62
CA TYR A 638 18.92 8.04 -25.12
C TYR A 638 20.16 7.57 -24.36
N ILE A 639 21.35 8.08 -24.71
CA ILE A 639 22.61 7.75 -24.03
C ILE A 639 22.58 8.25 -22.59
N ASN A 640 22.14 9.50 -22.36
CA ASN A 640 22.04 10.10 -21.04
C ASN A 640 21.05 9.35 -20.15
N ILE A 641 19.90 8.95 -20.70
CA ILE A 641 18.92 8.13 -19.98
C ILE A 641 19.55 6.78 -19.56
N ARG A 642 20.22 6.09 -20.49
CA ARG A 642 20.89 4.80 -20.20
C ARG A 642 22.01 4.94 -19.17
N LYS A 643 22.80 6.03 -19.21
CA LYS A 643 23.80 6.35 -18.18
C LYS A 643 23.16 6.61 -16.82
N ALA A 644 22.03 7.32 -16.78
CA ALA A 644 21.29 7.55 -15.54
C ALA A 644 20.77 6.23 -14.93
N LEU A 645 20.28 5.29 -15.75
CA LEU A 645 19.91 3.95 -15.27
C LEU A 645 21.10 3.25 -14.58
N VAL A 646 22.30 3.34 -15.17
CA VAL A 646 23.51 2.77 -14.57
C VAL A 646 23.80 3.39 -13.21
N ALA A 647 23.58 4.68 -12.99
CA ALA A 647 23.85 5.34 -11.71
C ALA A 647 23.07 4.74 -10.51
N GLY A 648 21.86 4.20 -10.74
CA GLY A 648 21.09 3.51 -9.70
C GLY A 648 21.24 1.99 -9.71
N PHE A 649 21.34 1.40 -10.89
CA PHE A 649 21.27 -0.06 -11.11
C PHE A 649 22.62 -0.69 -11.50
N PHE A 650 23.75 -0.03 -11.22
CA PHE A 650 25.08 -0.55 -11.54
C PHE A 650 25.40 -1.91 -10.89
N MET A 651 24.71 -2.29 -9.81
CA MET A 651 24.84 -3.62 -9.19
C MET A 651 24.04 -4.70 -9.93
N GLN A 652 23.02 -4.32 -10.69
CA GLN A 652 22.11 -5.22 -11.40
C GLN A 652 22.47 -5.30 -12.88
N ILE A 653 23.68 -5.79 -13.14
CA ILE A 653 24.22 -6.00 -14.49
C ILE A 653 24.47 -7.49 -14.71
N ALA A 654 24.16 -7.97 -15.91
CA ALA A 654 24.53 -9.29 -16.38
C ALA A 654 25.40 -9.22 -17.63
N HIS A 655 26.42 -10.06 -17.71
CA HIS A 655 27.36 -10.13 -18.82
C HIS A 655 27.10 -11.39 -19.65
N LEU A 656 27.01 -11.23 -20.97
CA LEU A 656 26.83 -12.31 -21.92
C LEU A 656 28.14 -13.11 -22.06
N GLN A 657 28.11 -14.37 -21.67
CA GLN A 657 29.24 -15.27 -21.86
C GLN A 657 29.28 -15.83 -23.29
N ARG A 658 30.46 -16.33 -23.69
CA ARG A 658 30.67 -16.99 -24.98
C ARG A 658 29.76 -18.21 -25.20
N SER A 659 29.30 -18.83 -24.12
CA SER A 659 28.34 -19.94 -24.11
C SER A 659 26.92 -19.51 -24.52
N GLY A 660 26.63 -18.20 -24.60
CA GLY A 660 25.33 -17.66 -24.98
C GLY A 660 24.36 -17.44 -23.80
N HIS A 661 24.79 -17.72 -22.58
CA HIS A 661 24.07 -17.43 -21.33
C HIS A 661 24.57 -16.15 -20.67
N TYR A 662 23.72 -15.52 -19.86
CA TYR A 662 24.12 -14.37 -19.07
C TYR A 662 24.56 -14.80 -17.67
N VAL A 663 25.53 -14.10 -17.12
CA VAL A 663 25.97 -14.26 -15.74
C VAL A 663 25.94 -12.92 -15.02
N THR A 664 25.32 -12.86 -13.84
CA THR A 664 25.25 -11.63 -13.04
C THR A 664 26.63 -11.22 -12.54
N VAL A 665 26.87 -9.92 -12.54
CA VAL A 665 28.13 -9.33 -12.09
C VAL A 665 28.32 -9.55 -10.58
N LYS A 666 29.54 -9.96 -10.17
CA LYS A 666 29.95 -10.37 -8.81
C LYS A 666 29.30 -11.66 -8.28
N ASP A 667 27.98 -11.81 -8.35
CA ASP A 667 27.27 -12.95 -7.75
C ASP A 667 27.30 -14.22 -8.61
N ASN A 668 27.76 -14.12 -9.86
CA ASN A 668 27.96 -15.21 -10.81
C ASN A 668 26.72 -16.12 -11.01
N GLN A 669 25.51 -15.55 -10.94
CA GLN A 669 24.28 -16.31 -11.16
C GLN A 669 23.99 -16.46 -12.65
N LEU A 670 23.75 -17.70 -13.08
CA LEU A 670 23.32 -17.99 -14.44
C LEU A 670 21.89 -17.52 -14.66
N VAL A 671 21.68 -16.62 -15.63
CA VAL A 671 20.38 -16.03 -15.94
C VAL A 671 20.12 -16.00 -17.44
N ASN A 672 18.86 -15.91 -17.83
CA ASN A 672 18.45 -15.65 -19.20
C ASN A 672 17.60 -14.38 -19.27
N LEU A 673 17.54 -13.75 -20.45
CA LEU A 673 16.60 -12.66 -20.68
C LEU A 673 15.17 -13.20 -20.56
N HIS A 674 14.32 -12.48 -19.81
CA HIS A 674 12.93 -12.86 -19.69
C HIS A 674 12.24 -12.80 -21.07
N PRO A 675 11.40 -13.78 -21.45
CA PRO A 675 10.76 -13.82 -22.77
C PRO A 675 9.88 -12.61 -23.11
N SER A 676 9.54 -11.80 -22.12
CA SER A 676 8.80 -10.56 -22.34
C SER A 676 9.66 -9.39 -22.80
N THR A 677 10.98 -9.50 -22.89
CA THR A 677 11.83 -8.37 -23.32
C THR A 677 11.55 -7.98 -24.77
N VAL A 678 11.70 -6.70 -25.11
CA VAL A 678 11.60 -6.21 -26.50
C VAL A 678 12.90 -6.38 -27.29
N LEU A 679 13.99 -6.77 -26.63
CA LEU A 679 15.29 -6.91 -27.28
C LEU A 679 15.27 -8.07 -28.28
N ASP A 680 15.59 -7.76 -29.53
CA ASP A 680 15.73 -8.71 -30.64
C ASP A 680 17.13 -9.35 -30.70
N HIS A 681 18.09 -8.74 -30.01
CA HIS A 681 19.47 -9.18 -29.91
C HIS A 681 19.89 -9.38 -28.44
N LYS A 682 21.02 -10.07 -28.23
CA LYS A 682 21.60 -10.25 -26.89
C LYS A 682 22.72 -9.20 -26.70
N PRO A 683 22.49 -8.12 -25.93
CA PRO A 683 23.55 -7.17 -25.60
C PRO A 683 24.70 -7.82 -24.82
N GLU A 684 25.92 -7.29 -24.96
CA GLU A 684 27.08 -7.84 -24.23
C GLU A 684 26.93 -7.63 -22.71
N PHE A 685 26.47 -6.43 -22.32
CA PHE A 685 26.13 -6.12 -20.93
C PHE A 685 24.68 -5.64 -20.86
N ALA A 686 23.91 -6.32 -20.01
CA ALA A 686 22.49 -6.12 -19.82
C ALA A 686 22.22 -5.58 -18.41
N LEU A 687 21.71 -4.36 -18.30
CA LEU A 687 21.16 -3.82 -17.05
C LEU A 687 19.74 -4.34 -16.87
N TYR A 688 19.40 -4.84 -15.68
CA TYR A 688 18.08 -5.36 -15.38
C TYR A 688 17.47 -4.73 -14.13
N ASN A 689 16.14 -4.57 -14.11
CA ASN A 689 15.44 -4.06 -12.93
C ASN A 689 15.07 -5.17 -11.94
N GLU A 690 14.66 -6.35 -12.43
CA GLU A 690 14.10 -7.40 -11.58
C GLU A 690 14.71 -8.78 -11.88
N PHE A 691 14.97 -9.54 -10.82
CA PHE A 691 15.38 -10.93 -10.89
C PHE A 691 14.18 -11.84 -10.58
N VAL A 692 13.85 -12.73 -11.52
CA VAL A 692 12.69 -13.62 -11.43
C VAL A 692 13.18 -15.06 -11.23
N LEU A 693 12.92 -15.61 -10.04
CA LEU A 693 13.19 -17.00 -9.68
C LEU A 693 12.04 -17.89 -10.12
N THR A 694 12.27 -18.74 -11.12
CA THR A 694 11.34 -19.81 -11.53
C THR A 694 12.11 -21.13 -11.70
N THR A 695 11.63 -22.05 -12.54
CA THR A 695 12.41 -23.22 -12.96
C THR A 695 13.73 -22.85 -13.64
N LYS A 696 13.76 -21.69 -14.32
CA LYS A 696 14.98 -21.02 -14.78
C LYS A 696 15.04 -19.62 -14.19
N ASN A 697 16.25 -19.12 -13.98
CA ASN A 697 16.44 -17.76 -13.52
C ASN A 697 16.34 -16.80 -14.71
N PHE A 698 15.49 -15.79 -14.58
CA PHE A 698 15.31 -14.76 -15.60
C PHE A 698 15.61 -13.38 -15.05
N ILE A 699 16.13 -12.52 -15.91
CA ILE A 699 16.21 -11.07 -15.66
C ILE A 699 15.16 -10.34 -16.49
N ARG A 700 14.38 -9.47 -15.85
CA ARG A 700 13.23 -8.79 -16.44
C ARG A 700 13.44 -7.27 -16.46
N THR A 701 12.88 -6.64 -17.49
CA THR A 701 13.06 -5.22 -17.83
C THR A 701 14.53 -4.91 -18.06
N VAL A 702 15.00 -5.22 -19.27
CA VAL A 702 16.41 -5.23 -19.61
C VAL A 702 16.76 -4.08 -20.57
N THR A 703 17.89 -3.42 -20.34
CA THR A 703 18.43 -2.37 -21.21
C THR A 703 19.89 -2.63 -21.52
N ASP A 704 20.28 -2.41 -22.77
CA ASP A 704 21.67 -2.50 -23.23
C ASP A 704 22.51 -1.39 -22.57
N VAL A 705 23.70 -1.73 -22.08
CA VAL A 705 24.62 -0.78 -21.46
C VAL A 705 26.06 -1.01 -21.92
N ARG A 706 26.81 0.09 -22.03
CA ARG A 706 28.23 0.02 -22.41
C ARG A 706 29.10 -0.23 -21.16
N PRO A 707 30.11 -1.11 -21.25
CA PRO A 707 30.99 -1.43 -20.12
C PRO A 707 31.81 -0.22 -19.64
N GLU A 708 32.08 0.76 -20.52
CA GLU A 708 32.77 2.01 -20.18
C GLU A 708 32.03 2.79 -19.10
N TRP A 709 30.68 2.81 -19.15
CA TRP A 709 29.86 3.55 -18.21
C TRP A 709 29.90 2.93 -16.82
N LEU A 710 30.07 1.61 -16.71
CA LEU A 710 30.20 0.91 -15.43
C LEU A 710 31.45 1.38 -14.68
N LEU A 711 32.56 1.55 -15.41
CA LEU A 711 33.84 1.99 -14.85
C LEU A 711 33.87 3.47 -14.50
N THR A 712 33.15 4.32 -15.26
CA THR A 712 33.14 5.77 -15.00
C THR A 712 32.10 6.20 -13.96
N ILE A 713 30.92 5.58 -13.95
CA ILE A 713 29.80 5.98 -13.07
C ILE A 713 29.91 5.32 -11.69
N ALA A 714 30.35 4.05 -11.62
CA ALA A 714 30.42 3.30 -10.37
C ALA A 714 31.82 2.68 -10.13
N PRO A 715 32.89 3.48 -10.09
CA PRO A 715 34.26 2.97 -9.98
C PRO A 715 34.51 2.18 -8.68
N GLN A 716 33.88 2.56 -7.57
CA GLN A 716 34.02 1.87 -6.28
C GLN A 716 33.46 0.44 -6.33
N TYR A 717 32.35 0.22 -7.04
CA TYR A 717 31.78 -1.11 -7.19
C TYR A 717 32.56 -1.95 -8.22
N TYR A 718 32.98 -1.33 -9.32
CA TYR A 718 33.77 -1.96 -10.38
C TYR A 718 35.29 -1.85 -10.17
N ASP A 719 35.72 -1.85 -8.90
CA ASP A 719 37.14 -1.94 -8.57
C ASP A 719 37.70 -3.32 -8.97
N LEU A 720 38.56 -3.31 -9.99
CA LEU A 720 39.12 -4.51 -10.60
C LEU A 720 40.10 -5.25 -9.68
N MET A 721 40.61 -4.62 -8.62
CA MET A 721 41.45 -5.30 -7.64
C MET A 721 40.65 -6.34 -6.85
N ASN A 722 39.44 -5.96 -6.45
CA ASN A 722 38.54 -6.79 -5.65
C ASN A 722 37.49 -7.56 -6.48
N PHE A 723 37.51 -7.40 -7.80
CA PHE A 723 36.55 -8.03 -8.70
C PHE A 723 36.88 -9.52 -8.92
N PRO A 724 35.87 -10.43 -8.91
CA PRO A 724 36.11 -11.86 -9.09
C PRO A 724 36.73 -12.18 -10.45
N GLU A 725 37.64 -13.15 -10.48
CA GLU A 725 38.26 -13.63 -11.71
C GLU A 725 37.22 -14.26 -12.65
N GLY A 726 37.32 -13.96 -13.93
CA GLY A 726 36.41 -14.47 -14.95
C GLY A 726 36.40 -13.65 -16.23
N ASP A 727 35.61 -14.07 -17.20
CA ASP A 727 35.51 -13.40 -18.50
C ASP A 727 35.02 -11.94 -18.38
N THR A 728 34.14 -11.67 -17.42
CA THR A 728 33.66 -10.31 -17.11
C THR A 728 34.81 -9.39 -16.70
N LYS A 729 35.69 -9.82 -15.79
CA LYS A 729 36.86 -9.05 -15.34
C LYS A 729 37.83 -8.79 -16.48
N ARG A 730 38.12 -9.81 -17.30
CA ARG A 730 39.01 -9.70 -18.48
C ARG A 730 38.49 -8.66 -19.46
N LYS A 731 37.18 -8.64 -19.71
CA LYS A 731 36.57 -7.66 -20.60
C LYS A 731 36.64 -6.24 -20.02
N LEU A 732 36.33 -6.07 -18.74
CA LEU A 732 36.43 -4.76 -18.08
C LEU A 732 37.87 -4.24 -18.05
N LEU A 733 38.87 -5.10 -17.83
CA LEU A 733 40.30 -4.74 -17.92
C LEU A 733 40.68 -4.26 -19.33
N TYR A 734 40.22 -4.96 -20.36
CA TYR A 734 40.44 -4.55 -21.75
C TYR A 734 39.84 -3.16 -22.03
N VAL A 735 38.62 -2.91 -21.55
CA VAL A 735 37.95 -1.62 -21.70
C VAL A 735 38.68 -0.53 -20.92
N GLN A 736 39.11 -0.79 -19.68
CA GLN A 736 39.87 0.17 -18.88
C GLN A 736 41.20 0.56 -19.54
N ASN A 737 41.93 -0.42 -20.09
CA ASN A 737 43.18 -0.16 -20.81
C ASN A 737 42.94 0.66 -22.09
N SER A 738 41.83 0.38 -22.79
CA SER A 738 41.43 1.14 -23.98
C SER A 738 41.09 2.60 -23.63
N LEU A 739 40.36 2.82 -22.53
CA LEU A 739 40.04 4.16 -22.02
C LEU A 739 41.30 4.93 -21.62
N LYS A 740 42.23 4.30 -20.89
CA LYS A 740 43.53 4.90 -20.53
C LYS A 740 44.35 5.26 -21.78
N ALA A 741 44.37 4.39 -22.78
CA ALA A 741 45.05 4.65 -24.04
C ALA A 741 44.44 5.84 -24.80
N LEU A 742 43.11 6.00 -24.79
CA LEU A 742 42.42 7.15 -25.39
C LEU A 742 42.71 8.45 -24.64
N GLN A 743 42.69 8.42 -23.30
CA GLN A 743 43.04 9.57 -22.46
C GLN A 743 44.50 10.01 -22.66
N SER A 744 45.43 9.06 -22.80
CA SER A 744 46.85 9.35 -23.08
C SER A 744 47.10 10.00 -24.46
N LYS A 745 46.11 9.92 -25.37
CA LYS A 745 46.18 10.49 -26.73
C LYS A 745 45.46 11.84 -26.86
N GLY A 746 44.96 12.43 -25.76
CA GLY A 746 44.42 13.80 -25.75
C GLY A 746 43.01 13.97 -26.33
N TYR A 747 42.24 12.89 -26.49
CA TYR A 747 40.81 12.99 -26.82
C TYR A 747 40.01 12.98 -25.51
N ASN A 748 39.49 14.15 -25.11
CA ASN A 748 38.51 14.29 -24.02
C ASN A 748 37.11 13.88 -24.47
#